data_AF-A0A5R8Z5Q1-F1
#
_entry.id   AF-A0A5R8Z5Q1-F1
#
_cell.length_a   1.000
_cell.length_b   1.000
_cell.length_c   1.000
_cell.angle_alpha   90.00
_cell.angle_beta   90.00
_cell.angle_gamma   90.00
#
_symmetry.space_group_name_H-M   'P 1'
#
loop_
_entity.id
_entity.type
_entity.pdbx_description
1 polymer ?
#
loop_
_entity_poly.entity_id
_entity_poly.type
_entity_poly.pdbx_seq_one_letter_code
_entity_poly.pdbx_strand_id
1 'polypeptide(L)'
;MNPLTTSAFDLPEHLSHKTGPELIAEDERHFAAIAESLHQSVAELSGRLDAELRAPGGEGREALDRDLEIHRLTARLRTLRRFGLDLCLGRMVGADGSEPVYVGRLGLTDSAGRRLLLDWRSPAAEPFFGATHANPMGLASRRRYRWSGGRVSDYWDEVFTPDGLEGNAALDDQSAFIASLGGSRSSRMRDVLGTIQADQDAVIRAGSRGALVVDGGPGTGKTVVALHRAAYLLYADPRLGRRRGGVLFVGPHQPYLAYVSDVLPSLGEDGVRTCTLRDLVTEGASAGTETDPEVARLKSSARLVEAIEPAVRFYENPPATGMTVTTPWSEVWLSPDDWAEAFEAAEPGTPHNDARDLIWEELLTILVDRHDGDAPPDLVRRSLLRDRELLTVFNRAWPLIEAADLVGDLWSVPAYLRMCAPWLSVEEIRVLQRADAQAWTVSDLPLLDAARQRLGDPEASRRRRRNEAAVAAQREHMTRVVEDLIEADDSEMLVMSMLRGQDMRDALVDEAGLATGDPDQLAGPFAHVVVDEAQELTDAEWRMLLRRCPSRSFTVVGDRAQARHGFTESWRERLERIGFDRITLASLSINYRTPEEVMAEAEPVIRAVLPDANVPVSIRSGGVPVVYGPVSELGTVLGTWLAEHAEGIACVIGDPTFEETPRVRSLTPELSKGLEFDLVVLVDPDAFGDGVEGAVDRYVAMTRATRQLVILTSP
;
A
#
# COMPACT_ATOMS: atom_id res chain seq x y z
N MET A 1 13.28 41.83 0.80
CA MET A 1 14.02 40.56 0.84
C MET A 1 15.16 40.73 1.82
N ASN A 2 15.07 40.14 3.00
CA ASN A 2 16.24 40.01 3.86
C ASN A 2 17.16 38.96 3.22
N PRO A 3 18.45 39.25 2.98
CA PRO A 3 19.37 38.23 2.53
C PRO A 3 19.44 37.13 3.61
N LEU A 4 19.54 35.86 3.18
CA LEU A 4 19.90 34.79 4.08
C LEU A 4 21.19 35.20 4.80
N THR A 5 21.23 35.10 6.12
CA THR A 5 22.43 35.44 6.93
C THR A 5 23.61 34.49 6.66
N THR A 6 23.37 33.42 5.90
CA THR A 6 24.33 32.39 5.50
C THR A 6 23.96 31.87 4.10
N SER A 7 24.95 31.67 3.22
CA SER A 7 24.71 31.18 1.85
C SER A 7 24.00 29.82 1.86
N ALA A 8 23.07 29.62 0.91
CA ALA A 8 22.43 28.33 0.70
C ALA A 8 23.41 27.26 0.15
N PHE A 9 24.57 27.67 -0.36
CA PHE A 9 25.59 26.80 -0.95
C PHE A 9 26.73 26.56 0.04
N ASP A 10 27.09 25.29 0.22
CA ASP A 10 28.17 24.80 1.08
C ASP A 10 28.99 23.74 0.35
N LEU A 11 29.63 24.17 -0.74
CA LEU A 11 30.39 23.27 -1.58
C LEU A 11 31.77 22.99 -0.96
N PRO A 12 32.25 21.74 -0.99
CA PRO A 12 33.60 21.39 -0.57
C PRO A 12 34.66 22.12 -1.42
N GLU A 13 35.88 22.31 -0.88
CA GLU A 13 36.93 23.13 -1.50
C GLU A 13 37.25 22.74 -2.96
N HIS A 14 37.17 21.45 -3.29
CA HIS A 14 37.40 20.94 -4.64
C HIS A 14 36.35 21.37 -5.67
N LEU A 15 35.23 21.95 -5.23
CA LEU A 15 34.17 22.52 -6.08
C LEU A 15 34.05 24.06 -5.94
N SER A 16 35.08 24.74 -5.41
CA SER A 16 35.06 26.20 -5.21
C SER A 16 34.89 27.01 -6.51
N HIS A 17 35.21 26.45 -7.69
CA HIS A 17 34.92 27.10 -8.97
C HIS A 17 33.41 27.24 -9.26
N LYS A 18 32.57 26.41 -8.64
CA LYS A 18 31.10 26.48 -8.76
C LYS A 18 30.46 27.54 -7.87
N THR A 19 31.20 28.19 -6.96
CA THR A 19 30.64 29.22 -6.06
C THR A 19 30.66 30.64 -6.62
N GLY A 20 30.99 30.81 -7.91
CA GLY A 20 30.99 32.10 -8.58
C GLY A 20 29.62 32.80 -8.49
N PRO A 21 29.53 34.09 -8.11
CA PRO A 21 28.25 34.80 -7.99
C PRO A 21 27.39 34.76 -9.27
N GLU A 22 28.03 34.77 -10.44
CA GLU A 22 27.39 34.63 -11.74
C GLU A 22 26.67 33.29 -11.94
N LEU A 23 27.07 32.25 -11.20
CA LEU A 23 26.48 30.91 -11.28
C LEU A 23 25.36 30.71 -10.26
N ILE A 24 25.46 31.28 -9.06
CA ILE A 24 24.57 30.94 -7.93
C ILE A 24 23.72 32.10 -7.41
N ALA A 25 24.00 33.37 -7.76
CA ALA A 25 23.31 34.51 -7.14
C ALA A 25 21.80 34.55 -7.44
N GLU A 26 21.37 34.04 -8.61
CA GLU A 26 19.95 33.92 -8.92
C GLU A 26 19.27 32.87 -8.03
N ASP A 27 19.89 31.70 -7.90
CA ASP A 27 19.41 30.62 -7.04
C ASP A 27 19.37 31.07 -5.57
N GLU A 28 20.38 31.79 -5.08
CA GLU A 28 20.39 32.34 -3.71
C GLU A 28 19.23 33.29 -3.43
N ARG A 29 18.93 34.20 -4.38
CA ARG A 29 17.77 35.10 -4.26
C ARG A 29 16.47 34.31 -4.22
N HIS A 30 16.36 33.27 -5.04
CA HIS A 30 15.16 32.42 -5.08
C HIS A 30 15.01 31.59 -3.81
N PHE A 31 16.10 31.01 -3.29
CA PHE A 31 16.10 30.29 -2.02
C PHE A 31 15.74 31.19 -0.83
N ALA A 32 16.19 32.44 -0.82
CA ALA A 32 15.75 33.40 0.20
C ALA A 32 14.23 33.65 0.15
N ALA A 33 13.64 33.72 -1.04
CA ALA A 33 12.18 33.84 -1.20
C ALA A 33 11.44 32.58 -0.74
N ILE A 34 11.98 31.39 -1.02
CA ILE A 34 11.44 30.11 -0.55
C ILE A 34 11.47 30.03 0.99
N ALA A 35 12.60 30.36 1.61
CA ALA A 35 12.75 30.36 3.07
C ALA A 35 11.72 31.29 3.74
N GLU A 36 11.57 32.51 3.22
CA GLU A 36 10.61 33.48 3.74
C GLU A 36 9.17 32.96 3.61
N SER A 37 8.81 32.44 2.44
CA SER A 37 7.47 31.90 2.20
C SER A 37 7.16 30.67 3.07
N LEU A 38 8.14 29.79 3.29
CA LEU A 38 8.02 28.64 4.21
C LEU A 38 7.81 29.11 5.65
N HIS A 39 8.65 30.04 6.13
CA HIS A 39 8.51 30.61 7.48
C HIS A 39 7.14 31.26 7.68
N GLN A 40 6.69 32.07 6.72
CA GLN A 40 5.39 32.72 6.78
C GLN A 40 4.24 31.69 6.80
N SER A 41 4.28 30.68 5.92
CA SER A 41 3.26 29.64 5.84
C SER A 41 3.18 28.81 7.13
N VAL A 42 4.34 28.46 7.71
CA VAL A 42 4.41 27.73 8.99
C VAL A 42 3.86 28.58 10.12
N ALA A 43 4.21 29.87 10.19
CA ALA A 43 3.71 30.79 11.22
C ALA A 43 2.18 30.96 11.13
N GLU A 44 1.64 31.16 9.94
CA GLU A 44 0.19 31.31 9.70
C GLU A 44 -0.57 30.05 10.10
N LEU A 45 -0.14 28.88 9.63
CA LEU A 45 -0.80 27.60 9.95
C LEU A 45 -0.68 27.26 11.44
N SER A 46 0.45 27.60 12.08
CA SER A 46 0.62 27.41 13.53
C SER A 46 -0.34 28.31 14.31
N GLY A 47 -0.47 29.57 13.91
CA GLY A 47 -1.41 30.51 14.53
C GLY A 47 -2.87 30.06 14.38
N ARG A 48 -3.23 29.52 13.20
CA ARG A 48 -4.55 28.92 12.97
C ARG A 48 -4.79 27.68 13.83
N LEU A 49 -3.82 26.76 13.91
CA LEU A 49 -3.91 25.58 14.75
C LEU A 49 -4.09 25.95 16.23
N ASP A 50 -3.32 26.91 16.72
CA ASP A 50 -3.44 27.38 18.09
C ASP A 50 -4.78 28.06 18.38
N ALA A 51 -5.37 28.74 17.39
CA ALA A 51 -6.70 29.33 17.49
C ALA A 51 -7.78 28.25 17.57
N GLU A 52 -7.72 27.22 16.71
CA GLU A 52 -8.65 26.08 16.74
C GLU A 52 -8.54 25.30 18.05
N LEU A 53 -7.32 25.04 18.54
CA LEU A 53 -7.09 24.36 19.82
C LEU A 53 -7.62 25.16 21.03
N ARG A 54 -7.65 26.50 20.93
CA ARG A 54 -8.18 27.39 21.97
C ARG A 54 -9.68 27.65 21.84
N ALA A 55 -10.28 27.36 20.69
CA ALA A 55 -11.71 27.52 20.49
C ALA A 55 -12.49 26.58 21.42
N PRO A 56 -13.59 27.04 22.05
CA PRO A 56 -14.42 26.19 22.89
C PRO A 56 -14.90 24.98 22.08
N GLY A 57 -14.82 23.78 22.66
CA GLY A 57 -15.35 22.58 22.03
C GLY A 57 -16.86 22.70 21.97
N GLY A 58 -17.42 22.91 20.77
CA GLY A 58 -18.86 22.83 20.53
C GLY A 58 -19.39 21.41 20.78
N GLU A 59 -20.70 21.23 20.73
CA GLU A 59 -21.32 19.90 20.83
C GLU A 59 -21.56 19.30 19.44
N GLY A 60 -21.41 17.97 19.32
CA GLY A 60 -21.69 17.23 18.09
C GLY A 60 -20.80 17.63 16.90
N ARG A 61 -21.43 18.09 15.81
CA ARG A 61 -20.78 18.39 14.52
C ARG A 61 -19.66 19.45 14.62
N GLU A 62 -19.82 20.45 15.48
CA GLU A 62 -18.81 21.50 15.66
C GLU A 62 -17.50 20.95 16.25
N ALA A 63 -17.59 19.98 17.17
CA ALA A 63 -16.41 19.30 17.72
C ALA A 63 -15.71 18.46 16.65
N LEU A 64 -16.47 17.73 15.83
CA LEU A 64 -15.92 16.91 14.75
C LEU A 64 -15.25 17.76 13.66
N ASP A 65 -15.90 18.84 13.23
CA ASP A 65 -15.33 19.76 12.24
C ASP A 65 -14.04 20.42 12.77
N ARG A 66 -14.02 20.80 14.07
CA ARG A 66 -12.81 21.31 14.73
C ARG A 66 -11.71 20.26 14.77
N ASP A 67 -12.01 19.03 15.19
CA ASP A 67 -11.03 17.97 15.29
C ASP A 67 -10.48 17.59 13.89
N LEU A 68 -11.32 17.54 12.87
CA LEU A 68 -10.90 17.33 11.48
C LEU A 68 -10.00 18.46 10.97
N GLU A 69 -10.32 19.73 11.28
CA GLU A 69 -9.48 20.87 10.92
C GLU A 69 -8.15 20.86 11.68
N ILE A 70 -8.15 20.53 12.98
CA ILE A 70 -6.94 20.32 13.78
C ILE A 70 -6.06 19.23 13.15
N HIS A 71 -6.63 18.08 12.78
CA HIS A 71 -5.87 17.01 12.12
C HIS A 71 -5.30 17.47 10.78
N ARG A 72 -6.09 18.20 9.97
CA ARG A 72 -5.66 18.74 8.68
C ARG A 72 -4.51 19.75 8.83
N LEU A 73 -4.65 20.71 9.73
CA LEU A 73 -3.63 21.73 10.02
C LEU A 73 -2.35 21.08 10.56
N THR A 74 -2.49 20.13 11.49
CA THR A 74 -1.37 19.38 12.06
C THR A 74 -0.60 18.61 10.99
N ALA A 75 -1.29 17.86 10.12
CA ALA A 75 -0.66 17.12 9.03
C ALA A 75 0.06 18.06 8.04
N ARG A 76 -0.56 19.20 7.69
CA ARG A 76 0.06 20.18 6.80
C ARG A 76 1.30 20.83 7.41
N LEU A 77 1.24 21.19 8.70
CA LEU A 77 2.38 21.74 9.44
C LEU A 77 3.52 20.73 9.55
N ARG A 78 3.22 19.47 9.84
CA ARG A 78 4.22 18.40 9.90
C ARG A 78 4.95 18.24 8.57
N THR A 79 4.20 18.29 7.47
CA THR A 79 4.73 18.25 6.10
C THR A 79 5.65 19.44 5.81
N LEU A 80 5.23 20.67 6.11
CA LEU A 80 6.03 21.87 5.83
C LEU A 80 7.27 21.97 6.73
N ARG A 81 7.17 21.61 8.01
CA ARG A 81 8.30 21.66 8.96
C ARG A 81 9.33 20.57 8.72
N ARG A 82 8.98 19.53 7.95
CA ARG A 82 9.92 18.46 7.59
C ARG A 82 11.02 18.95 6.66
N PHE A 83 10.70 19.90 5.77
CA PHE A 83 11.62 20.38 4.75
C PHE A 83 12.06 21.81 5.06
N GLY A 84 13.33 22.10 4.81
CA GLY A 84 13.86 23.44 4.69
C GLY A 84 14.00 23.82 3.20
N LEU A 85 15.15 24.37 2.83
CA LEU A 85 15.45 24.69 1.43
C LEU A 85 15.60 23.44 0.53
N ASP A 86 15.87 22.28 1.13
CA ASP A 86 15.91 20.96 0.48
C ASP A 86 14.57 20.50 -0.10
N LEU A 87 13.51 21.30 0.10
CA LEU A 87 12.28 21.22 -0.65
C LEU A 87 12.51 21.42 -2.16
N CYS A 88 13.48 22.24 -2.56
CA CYS A 88 13.79 22.52 -3.96
C CYS A 88 14.72 21.45 -4.56
N LEU A 89 14.23 20.68 -5.51
CA LEU A 89 14.99 19.62 -6.18
C LEU A 89 15.94 20.17 -7.26
N GLY A 90 15.52 21.23 -7.94
CA GLY A 90 16.23 21.80 -9.07
C GLY A 90 15.44 22.89 -9.78
N ARG A 91 15.97 23.35 -10.92
CA ARG A 91 15.27 24.25 -11.83
C ARG A 91 15.42 23.80 -13.28
N MET A 92 14.52 24.25 -14.13
CA MET A 92 14.59 24.04 -15.58
C MET A 92 14.28 25.34 -16.31
N VAL A 93 14.87 25.48 -17.50
CA VAL A 93 14.69 26.64 -18.38
C VAL A 93 14.18 26.15 -19.72
N GLY A 94 13.10 26.74 -20.22
CA GLY A 94 12.54 26.42 -21.53
C GLY A 94 13.41 26.95 -22.68
N ALA A 95 13.35 26.28 -23.83
CA ALA A 95 14.00 26.73 -25.07
C ALA A 95 13.43 28.05 -25.61
N ASP A 96 12.28 28.49 -25.10
CA ASP A 96 11.63 29.75 -25.41
C ASP A 96 12.26 30.96 -24.70
N GLY A 97 13.25 30.76 -23.82
CA GLY A 97 13.90 31.82 -23.06
C GLY A 97 13.08 32.32 -21.87
N SER A 98 12.13 31.52 -21.38
CA SER A 98 11.34 31.79 -20.17
C SER A 98 12.20 31.85 -18.90
N GLU A 99 11.68 32.53 -17.87
CA GLU A 99 12.31 32.54 -16.53
C GLU A 99 12.44 31.12 -15.96
N PRO A 100 13.47 30.83 -15.16
CA PRO A 100 13.67 29.49 -14.62
C PRO A 100 12.50 29.02 -13.75
N VAL A 101 12.01 27.81 -14.03
CA VAL A 101 10.98 27.15 -13.24
C VAL A 101 11.65 26.23 -12.23
N TYR A 102 11.49 26.54 -10.94
CA TYR A 102 12.01 25.71 -9.87
C TYR A 102 11.03 24.58 -9.53
N VAL A 103 11.53 23.37 -9.42
CA VAL A 103 10.78 22.15 -9.10
C VAL A 103 11.09 21.74 -7.68
N GLY A 104 10.06 21.50 -6.89
CA GLY A 104 10.17 21.09 -5.49
C GLY A 104 9.36 19.84 -5.16
N ARG A 105 9.65 19.25 -3.99
CA ARG A 105 8.89 18.13 -3.44
C ARG A 105 7.42 18.49 -3.17
N LEU A 106 7.16 19.78 -2.95
CA LEU A 106 5.83 20.35 -2.77
C LEU A 106 5.72 21.64 -3.58
N GLY A 107 4.52 21.96 -4.03
CA GLY A 107 4.21 23.30 -4.54
C GLY A 107 4.27 24.36 -3.44
N LEU A 108 4.90 25.49 -3.75
CA LEU A 108 5.00 26.65 -2.84
C LEU A 108 4.68 27.94 -3.61
N THR A 109 3.86 28.78 -3.00
CA THR A 109 3.48 30.10 -3.49
C THR A 109 3.81 31.15 -2.45
N ASP A 110 4.30 32.31 -2.87
CA ASP A 110 4.48 33.44 -1.97
C ASP A 110 3.14 34.12 -1.61
N SER A 111 3.19 35.06 -0.68
CA SER A 111 2.03 35.83 -0.24
C SER A 111 1.42 36.73 -1.32
N ALA A 112 2.16 37.00 -2.41
CA ALA A 112 1.66 37.71 -3.59
C ALA A 112 1.02 36.76 -4.63
N GLY A 113 0.96 35.45 -4.34
CA GLY A 113 0.43 34.43 -5.23
C GLY A 113 1.38 33.99 -6.34
N ARG A 114 2.65 34.43 -6.33
CA ARG A 114 3.66 33.97 -7.29
C ARG A 114 4.10 32.56 -6.92
N ARG A 115 4.15 31.68 -7.91
CA ARG A 115 4.62 30.30 -7.74
C ARG A 115 6.14 30.28 -7.60
N LEU A 116 6.62 29.94 -6.41
CA LEU A 116 8.05 29.79 -6.13
C LEU A 116 8.55 28.38 -6.45
N LEU A 117 7.74 27.36 -6.17
CA LEU A 117 8.06 25.97 -6.48
C LEU A 117 6.90 25.30 -7.20
N LEU A 118 7.22 24.63 -8.30
CA LEU A 118 6.35 23.69 -8.97
C LEU A 118 6.43 22.33 -8.27
N ASP A 119 5.29 21.77 -7.92
CA ASP A 119 5.23 20.42 -7.35
C ASP A 119 5.73 19.40 -8.38
N TRP A 120 6.66 18.53 -8.00
CA TRP A 120 7.22 17.49 -8.87
C TRP A 120 6.15 16.55 -9.46
N ARG A 121 5.02 16.37 -8.76
CA ARG A 121 3.90 15.53 -9.21
C ARG A 121 3.08 16.21 -10.32
N SER A 122 3.26 17.51 -10.54
CA SER A 122 2.57 18.24 -11.60
C SER A 122 2.99 17.71 -12.98
N PRO A 123 2.06 17.60 -13.96
CA PRO A 123 2.41 17.33 -15.35
C PRO A 123 3.40 18.37 -15.91
N ALA A 124 3.30 19.63 -15.47
CA ALA A 124 4.22 20.68 -15.90
C ALA A 124 5.68 20.45 -15.44
N ALA A 125 5.91 19.57 -14.46
CA ALA A 125 7.25 19.20 -13.97
C ALA A 125 7.85 18.00 -14.71
N GLU A 126 7.08 17.33 -15.59
CA GLU A 126 7.54 16.16 -16.35
C GLU A 126 8.86 16.41 -17.11
N PRO A 127 9.06 17.54 -17.82
CA PRO A 127 10.32 17.77 -18.53
C PRO A 127 11.56 17.72 -17.62
N PHE A 128 11.44 18.11 -16.35
CA PHE A 128 12.57 18.08 -15.41
C PHE A 128 13.14 16.67 -15.20
N PHE A 129 12.27 15.65 -15.23
CA PHE A 129 12.63 14.25 -15.00
C PHE A 129 12.76 13.47 -16.31
N GLY A 130 11.80 13.65 -17.23
CA GLY A 130 11.70 12.88 -18.48
C GLY A 130 12.59 13.36 -19.63
N ALA A 131 13.11 14.59 -19.59
CA ALA A 131 13.92 15.11 -20.70
C ALA A 131 15.25 14.36 -20.81
N THR A 132 15.59 14.01 -22.05
CA THR A 132 16.85 13.40 -22.48
C THR A 132 17.44 14.21 -23.63
N HIS A 133 18.72 13.99 -24.00
CA HIS A 133 19.28 14.65 -25.20
C HIS A 133 18.55 14.25 -26.48
N ALA A 134 18.03 13.02 -26.56
CA ALA A 134 17.24 12.55 -27.70
C ALA A 134 15.82 13.14 -27.72
N ASN A 135 15.24 13.43 -26.55
CA ASN A 135 13.96 14.10 -26.40
C ASN A 135 14.04 15.18 -25.30
N PRO A 136 14.45 16.41 -25.64
CA PRO A 136 14.61 17.50 -24.67
C PRO A 136 13.31 18.00 -24.02
N MET A 137 12.14 17.60 -24.53
CA MET A 137 10.82 18.03 -24.04
C MET A 137 10.68 19.56 -23.93
N GLY A 138 11.33 20.30 -24.84
CA GLY A 138 11.30 21.77 -24.89
C GLY A 138 12.23 22.48 -23.90
N LEU A 139 13.11 21.75 -23.19
CA LEU A 139 14.08 22.36 -22.29
C LEU A 139 15.31 22.91 -23.03
N ALA A 140 15.80 24.05 -22.58
CA ALA A 140 17.14 24.55 -22.90
C ALA A 140 18.17 23.96 -21.94
N SER A 141 17.88 23.99 -20.64
CA SER A 141 18.75 23.46 -19.61
C SER A 141 17.97 23.05 -18.35
N ARG A 142 18.57 22.20 -17.52
CA ARG A 142 18.11 21.92 -16.16
C ARG A 142 19.27 21.92 -15.18
N ARG A 143 19.02 22.42 -13.97
CA ARG A 143 19.91 22.34 -12.82
C ARG A 143 19.34 21.43 -11.75
N ARG A 144 20.16 20.58 -11.16
CA ARG A 144 19.80 19.73 -10.01
C ARG A 144 20.66 20.05 -8.81
N TYR A 145 20.09 20.04 -7.61
CA TYR A 145 20.80 20.34 -6.38
C TYR A 145 21.02 19.06 -5.56
N ARG A 146 22.21 18.94 -4.94
CA ARG A 146 22.48 17.98 -3.86
C ARG A 146 22.42 18.69 -2.53
N TRP A 147 21.50 18.27 -1.68
CA TRP A 147 21.38 18.81 -0.33
C TRP A 147 22.14 17.95 0.69
N SER A 148 22.84 18.61 1.61
CA SER A 148 23.43 18.01 2.81
C SER A 148 23.30 19.00 3.96
N GLY A 149 22.74 18.56 5.09
CA GLY A 149 22.55 19.43 6.26
C GLY A 149 21.72 20.71 5.97
N GLY A 150 20.78 20.65 5.03
CA GLY A 150 19.95 21.81 4.65
C GLY A 150 20.64 22.83 3.74
N ARG A 151 21.84 22.54 3.24
CA ARG A 151 22.60 23.38 2.30
C ARG A 151 22.95 22.61 1.03
N VAL A 152 23.15 23.31 -0.07
CA VAL A 152 23.56 22.73 -1.35
C VAL A 152 25.04 22.38 -1.29
N SER A 153 25.34 21.08 -1.27
CA SER A 153 26.70 20.53 -1.26
C SER A 153 27.30 20.35 -2.66
N ASP A 154 26.46 20.28 -3.69
CA ASP A 154 26.84 20.16 -5.11
C ASP A 154 25.63 20.51 -5.98
N TYR A 155 25.85 20.86 -7.25
CA TYR A 155 24.80 21.01 -8.24
C TYR A 155 25.30 20.67 -9.65
N TRP A 156 24.37 20.35 -10.55
CA TRP A 156 24.66 19.94 -11.93
C TRP A 156 23.77 20.64 -12.92
N ASP A 157 24.37 21.20 -13.96
CA ASP A 157 23.68 21.77 -15.11
C ASP A 157 23.76 20.81 -16.30
N GLU A 158 22.60 20.51 -16.89
CA GLU A 158 22.48 19.75 -18.12
C GLU A 158 21.88 20.68 -19.19
N VAL A 159 22.49 20.74 -20.37
CA VAL A 159 22.08 21.61 -21.48
C VAL A 159 21.64 20.75 -22.65
N PHE A 160 20.47 21.05 -23.21
CA PHE A 160 19.86 20.25 -24.27
C PHE A 160 19.92 20.92 -25.65
N THR A 161 20.37 22.18 -25.73
CA THR A 161 20.48 22.91 -27.00
C THR A 161 21.82 22.66 -27.71
N PRO A 162 21.83 22.52 -29.05
CA PRO A 162 23.06 22.35 -29.84
C PRO A 162 24.11 23.44 -29.61
N ASP A 163 23.68 24.72 -29.62
CA ASP A 163 24.58 25.87 -29.44
C ASP A 163 25.17 25.94 -28.02
N GLY A 164 24.44 25.43 -27.02
CA GLY A 164 24.89 25.37 -25.63
C GLY A 164 25.90 24.25 -25.35
N LEU A 165 25.89 23.19 -26.18
CA LEU A 165 26.86 22.09 -26.12
C LEU A 165 28.24 22.50 -26.68
N GLU A 166 28.28 23.43 -27.64
CA GLU A 166 29.54 23.93 -28.25
C GLU A 166 30.19 25.07 -27.43
N GLY A 167 29.40 25.92 -26.77
CA GLY A 167 29.89 27.09 -26.02
C GLY A 167 30.28 26.83 -24.56
N ASN A 168 29.81 25.73 -23.96
CA ASN A 168 30.05 25.37 -22.56
C ASN A 168 30.84 24.06 -22.42
N ALA A 169 31.95 23.92 -23.15
CA ALA A 169 32.92 22.83 -23.03
C ALA A 169 33.59 22.71 -21.64
N ALA A 170 33.14 23.48 -20.64
CA ALA A 170 33.60 23.47 -19.26
C ALA A 170 32.45 23.28 -18.23
N LEU A 171 31.31 22.70 -18.62
CA LEU A 171 30.32 22.19 -17.67
C LEU A 171 30.78 20.83 -17.14
N ASP A 172 31.64 20.96 -16.13
CA ASP A 172 32.16 20.03 -15.13
C ASP A 172 31.87 18.53 -15.28
N ASP A 173 32.92 17.82 -15.68
CA ASP A 173 33.14 16.37 -15.68
C ASP A 173 33.06 15.70 -14.28
N GLN A 174 32.41 16.31 -13.30
CA GLN A 174 32.52 15.89 -11.90
C GLN A 174 31.16 15.74 -11.24
N SER A 175 30.84 14.48 -10.96
CA SER A 175 29.60 14.06 -10.35
C SER A 175 29.99 13.14 -9.21
N ALA A 176 29.75 13.48 -7.94
CA ALA A 176 30.11 12.58 -6.83
C ALA A 176 29.25 11.29 -6.78
N PHE A 177 28.13 11.24 -7.51
CA PHE A 177 27.31 10.03 -7.71
C PHE A 177 27.75 9.22 -8.94
N ILE A 178 28.48 9.83 -9.88
CA ILE A 178 29.10 9.15 -11.04
C ILE A 178 30.58 8.84 -10.74
N ALA A 179 31.22 9.56 -9.82
CA ALA A 179 32.57 9.33 -9.33
C ALA A 179 32.62 8.12 -8.37
N SER A 180 31.49 7.76 -7.74
CA SER A 180 31.34 6.49 -7.01
C SER A 180 31.01 5.29 -7.90
N LEU A 181 30.82 5.50 -9.22
CA LEU A 181 30.47 4.45 -10.20
C LEU A 181 31.68 3.89 -10.98
N GLY A 182 32.90 4.32 -10.68
CA GLY A 182 34.13 3.77 -11.28
C GLY A 182 34.59 4.49 -12.56
N GLY A 183 35.73 5.18 -12.43
CA GLY A 183 36.84 5.15 -13.39
C GLY A 183 36.75 5.80 -14.78
N SER A 184 35.64 5.79 -15.52
CA SER A 184 35.69 6.22 -16.93
C SER A 184 34.52 7.12 -17.38
N ARG A 185 34.85 8.40 -17.57
CA ARG A 185 34.01 9.49 -18.05
C ARG A 185 33.82 9.41 -19.58
N SER A 186 32.79 8.71 -20.04
CA SER A 186 32.39 8.74 -21.46
C SER A 186 31.03 9.43 -21.63
N SER A 187 30.83 10.11 -22.78
CA SER A 187 29.54 10.69 -23.20
C SER A 187 28.39 9.68 -23.12
N ARG A 188 28.69 8.39 -23.36
CA ARG A 188 27.75 7.26 -23.25
C ARG A 188 27.14 7.09 -21.85
N MET A 189 27.88 7.39 -20.78
CA MET A 189 27.36 7.26 -19.40
C MET A 189 26.34 8.34 -19.04
N ARG A 190 26.52 9.57 -19.57
CA ARG A 190 25.57 10.67 -19.38
C ARG A 190 24.22 10.37 -20.04
N ASP A 191 24.25 9.83 -21.26
CA ASP A 191 23.03 9.45 -21.98
C ASP A 191 22.28 8.33 -21.27
N VAL A 192 22.99 7.33 -20.72
CA VAL A 192 22.39 6.23 -19.97
C VAL A 192 21.65 6.71 -18.72
N LEU A 193 22.23 7.60 -17.90
CA LEU A 193 21.57 8.13 -16.70
C LEU A 193 20.32 8.97 -17.04
N GLY A 194 20.38 9.75 -18.12
CA GLY A 194 19.22 10.47 -18.63
C GLY A 194 18.10 9.50 -19.04
N THR A 195 18.44 8.40 -19.71
CA THR A 195 17.48 7.35 -20.08
C THR A 195 16.91 6.63 -18.86
N ILE A 196 17.70 6.27 -17.84
CA ILE A 196 17.20 5.63 -16.61
C ILE A 196 16.11 6.48 -15.97
N GLN A 197 16.36 7.78 -15.82
CA GLN A 197 15.40 8.67 -15.18
C GLN A 197 14.15 8.87 -16.02
N ALA A 198 14.29 8.95 -17.34
CA ALA A 198 13.15 9.03 -18.25
C ALA A 198 12.29 7.76 -18.21
N ASP A 199 12.91 6.57 -18.22
CA ASP A 199 12.20 5.29 -18.11
C ASP A 199 11.47 5.18 -16.77
N GLN A 200 12.13 5.56 -15.67
CA GLN A 200 11.51 5.57 -14.35
C GLN A 200 10.36 6.59 -14.25
N ASP A 201 10.54 7.81 -14.77
CA ASP A 201 9.50 8.85 -14.76
C ASP A 201 8.29 8.44 -15.62
N ALA A 202 8.52 7.80 -16.77
CA ALA A 202 7.45 7.25 -17.60
C ALA A 202 6.63 6.20 -16.83
N VAL A 203 7.28 5.32 -16.05
CA VAL A 203 6.60 4.36 -15.17
C VAL A 203 5.86 5.07 -14.05
N ILE A 204 6.46 6.08 -13.41
CA ILE A 204 5.83 6.86 -12.32
C ILE A 204 4.57 7.55 -12.83
N ARG A 205 4.62 8.18 -14.00
CA ARG A 205 3.53 9.00 -14.56
C ARG A 205 2.50 8.23 -15.37
N ALA A 206 2.70 6.93 -15.61
CA ALA A 206 1.73 6.09 -16.31
C ALA A 206 0.34 6.12 -15.62
N GLY A 207 -0.75 6.01 -16.38
CA GLY A 207 -2.10 6.07 -15.80
C GLY A 207 -2.39 4.95 -14.79
N SER A 208 -3.38 5.16 -13.91
CA SER A 208 -3.83 4.20 -12.89
C SER A 208 -4.73 3.08 -13.42
N ARG A 209 -5.11 3.08 -14.70
CA ARG A 209 -6.11 2.14 -15.23
C ARG A 209 -5.50 0.77 -15.50
N GLY A 210 -6.05 -0.26 -14.86
CA GLY A 210 -5.58 -1.65 -14.99
C GLY A 210 -4.35 -1.94 -14.11
N ALA A 211 -3.67 -3.04 -14.41
CA ALA A 211 -2.44 -3.45 -13.77
C ALA A 211 -1.22 -2.99 -14.59
N LEU A 212 -0.36 -2.16 -13.98
CA LEU A 212 0.97 -1.87 -14.50
C LEU A 212 1.98 -2.77 -13.77
N VAL A 213 2.64 -3.65 -14.52
CA VAL A 213 3.74 -4.47 -14.03
C VAL A 213 5.06 -3.73 -14.27
N VAL A 214 5.82 -3.49 -13.21
CA VAL A 214 7.17 -2.96 -13.24
C VAL A 214 8.13 -4.13 -12.99
N ASP A 215 8.59 -4.72 -14.07
CA ASP A 215 9.51 -5.86 -14.07
C ASP A 215 10.95 -5.36 -14.13
N GLY A 216 11.81 -5.79 -13.22
CA GLY A 216 13.22 -5.39 -13.28
C GLY A 216 14.06 -6.12 -12.28
N GLY A 217 15.36 -6.20 -12.53
CA GLY A 217 16.25 -6.93 -11.65
C GLY A 217 16.66 -6.20 -10.36
N PRO A 218 17.60 -6.78 -9.60
CA PRO A 218 18.26 -6.11 -8.48
C PRO A 218 18.89 -4.78 -8.88
N GLY A 219 18.84 -3.79 -7.97
CA GLY A 219 19.55 -2.53 -8.14
C GLY A 219 19.02 -1.55 -9.20
N THR A 220 17.86 -1.85 -9.82
CA THR A 220 17.20 -0.96 -10.80
C THR A 220 16.30 0.12 -10.16
N GLY A 221 16.08 0.04 -8.84
CA GLY A 221 15.30 1.03 -8.08
C GLY A 221 13.78 0.85 -8.12
N LYS A 222 13.28 -0.35 -8.45
CA LYS A 222 11.85 -0.64 -8.59
C LYS A 222 10.98 -0.17 -7.44
N THR A 223 11.39 -0.44 -6.20
CA THR A 223 10.66 -0.02 -4.99
C THR A 223 10.52 1.50 -4.92
N VAL A 224 11.61 2.24 -5.20
CA VAL A 224 11.58 3.71 -5.22
C VAL A 224 10.61 4.19 -6.30
N VAL A 225 10.64 3.59 -7.49
CA VAL A 225 9.68 3.87 -8.57
C VAL A 225 8.24 3.61 -8.11
N ALA A 226 7.98 2.51 -7.42
CA ALA A 226 6.66 2.15 -6.88
C ALA A 226 6.14 3.21 -5.88
N LEU A 227 7.00 3.67 -4.97
CA LEU A 227 6.66 4.67 -3.95
C LEU A 227 6.40 6.04 -4.57
N HIS A 228 7.27 6.49 -5.49
CA HIS A 228 7.04 7.70 -6.25
C HIS A 228 5.77 7.61 -7.08
N ARG A 229 5.50 6.48 -7.71
CA ARG A 229 4.26 6.24 -8.46
C ARG A 229 3.03 6.34 -7.56
N ALA A 230 3.03 5.71 -6.38
CA ALA A 230 1.93 5.81 -5.43
C ALA A 230 1.64 7.28 -5.06
N ALA A 231 2.70 8.06 -4.79
CA ALA A 231 2.58 9.48 -4.49
C ALA A 231 2.09 10.31 -5.68
N TYR A 232 2.59 10.04 -6.89
CA TYR A 232 2.13 10.70 -8.11
C TYR A 232 0.66 10.40 -8.38
N LEU A 233 0.22 9.15 -8.26
CA LEU A 233 -1.15 8.75 -8.53
C LEU A 233 -2.15 9.38 -7.55
N LEU A 234 -1.80 9.48 -6.25
CA LEU A 234 -2.60 10.21 -5.25
C LEU A 234 -2.82 11.69 -5.63
N TYR A 235 -1.83 12.30 -6.26
CA TYR A 235 -1.91 13.68 -6.75
C TYR A 235 -2.65 13.80 -8.09
N ALA A 236 -2.34 12.94 -9.05
CA ALA A 236 -2.79 13.05 -10.44
C ALA A 236 -4.18 12.47 -10.69
N ASP A 237 -4.63 11.50 -9.90
CA ASP A 237 -5.95 10.87 -10.05
C ASP A 237 -6.86 11.19 -8.85
N PRO A 238 -7.82 12.12 -9.01
CA PRO A 238 -8.74 12.50 -7.94
C PRO A 238 -9.60 11.36 -7.38
N ARG A 239 -9.69 10.22 -8.08
CA ARG A 239 -10.41 9.03 -7.60
C ARG A 239 -9.67 8.31 -6.48
N LEU A 240 -8.35 8.50 -6.37
CA LEU A 240 -7.50 7.82 -5.40
C LEU A 240 -7.39 8.55 -4.05
N GLY A 241 -7.99 9.74 -3.92
CA GLY A 241 -7.93 10.53 -2.69
C GLY A 241 -8.49 9.79 -1.46
N ARG A 242 -8.03 10.17 -0.27
CA ARG A 242 -8.38 9.53 1.04
C ARG A 242 -9.87 9.30 1.29
N ARG A 243 -10.76 10.14 0.73
CA ARG A 243 -12.22 10.01 0.88
C ARG A 243 -12.88 9.06 -0.14
N ARG A 244 -12.10 8.45 -1.05
CA ARG A 244 -12.59 7.69 -2.22
C ARG A 244 -11.88 6.34 -2.41
N GLY A 245 -11.43 5.72 -1.33
CA GLY A 245 -10.82 4.39 -1.33
C GLY A 245 -9.31 4.36 -1.09
N GLY A 246 -8.58 5.47 -1.25
CA GLY A 246 -7.15 5.53 -0.91
C GLY A 246 -6.24 4.57 -1.70
N VAL A 247 -4.98 4.48 -1.26
CA VAL A 247 -3.96 3.59 -1.84
C VAL A 247 -3.46 2.63 -0.76
N LEU A 248 -3.43 1.34 -1.08
CA LEU A 248 -2.79 0.30 -0.27
C LEU A 248 -1.42 -0.03 -0.85
N PHE A 249 -0.40 -0.09 0.00
CA PHE A 249 0.93 -0.54 -0.33
C PHE A 249 1.23 -1.83 0.44
N VAL A 250 1.45 -2.92 -0.29
CA VAL A 250 1.71 -4.26 0.26
C VAL A 250 3.18 -4.58 0.07
N GLY A 251 3.88 -4.81 1.18
CA GLY A 251 5.30 -5.20 1.19
C GLY A 251 5.50 -6.64 1.66
N PRO A 252 6.69 -7.23 1.41
CA PRO A 252 7.01 -8.62 1.72
C PRO A 252 7.10 -8.91 3.23
N HIS A 253 7.65 -7.99 4.03
CA HIS A 253 7.88 -8.21 5.47
C HIS A 253 7.98 -6.89 6.27
N GLN A 254 7.87 -7.01 7.60
CA GLN A 254 7.81 -5.86 8.51
C GLN A 254 9.08 -4.98 8.50
N PRO A 255 10.32 -5.52 8.54
CA PRO A 255 11.54 -4.71 8.43
C PRO A 255 11.57 -3.82 7.18
N TYR A 256 11.11 -4.36 6.04
CA TYR A 256 11.01 -3.61 4.80
C TYR A 256 9.94 -2.50 4.87
N LEU A 257 8.77 -2.77 5.48
CA LEU A 257 7.72 -1.76 5.64
C LEU A 257 8.13 -0.61 6.57
N ALA A 258 8.94 -0.89 7.58
CA ALA A 258 9.50 0.16 8.44
C ALA A 258 10.34 1.14 7.61
N TYR A 259 11.17 0.64 6.70
CA TYR A 259 11.92 1.46 5.76
C TYR A 259 10.99 2.28 4.84
N VAL A 260 9.97 1.66 4.25
CA VAL A 260 9.01 2.34 3.37
C VAL A 260 8.23 3.45 4.10
N SER A 261 7.89 3.24 5.36
CA SER A 261 7.09 4.16 6.18
C SER A 261 7.77 5.52 6.39
N ASP A 262 9.10 5.59 6.28
CA ASP A 262 9.84 6.85 6.36
C ASP A 262 9.91 7.61 5.02
N VAL A 263 9.81 6.87 3.91
CA VAL A 263 10.00 7.38 2.54
C VAL A 263 8.75 8.06 2.01
N LEU A 264 7.55 7.48 2.14
CA LEU A 264 6.31 8.09 1.60
C LEU A 264 6.02 9.47 2.21
N PRO A 265 6.16 9.67 3.53
CA PRO A 265 6.02 11.00 4.11
C PRO A 265 7.13 11.98 3.64
N SER A 266 8.29 11.48 3.17
CA SER A 266 9.36 12.30 2.55
C SER A 266 9.01 12.77 1.13
N LEU A 267 8.01 12.15 0.51
CA LEU A 267 7.42 12.53 -0.77
C LEU A 267 6.20 13.45 -0.58
N GLY A 268 5.87 13.81 0.67
CA GLY A 268 4.74 14.68 1.00
C GLY A 268 3.39 13.96 0.99
N GLU A 269 3.38 12.63 1.19
CA GLU A 269 2.17 11.81 1.20
C GLU A 269 2.06 10.99 2.49
N ASP A 270 0.98 11.25 3.24
CA ASP A 270 0.57 10.46 4.41
C ASP A 270 -0.66 9.58 4.07
N GLY A 271 -1.13 9.61 2.81
CA GLY A 271 -2.40 9.03 2.36
C GLY A 271 -2.35 7.56 1.94
N VAL A 272 -1.18 6.95 2.00
CA VAL A 272 -0.95 5.54 1.63
C VAL A 272 -0.97 4.69 2.89
N ARG A 273 -1.76 3.61 2.87
CA ARG A 273 -1.76 2.60 3.93
C ARG A 273 -0.73 1.54 3.60
N THR A 274 0.15 1.21 4.53
CA THR A 274 1.17 0.17 4.38
C THR A 274 0.80 -1.07 5.19
N CYS A 275 0.99 -2.26 4.63
CA CYS A 275 0.76 -3.53 5.32
C CYS A 275 1.54 -4.67 4.67
N THR A 276 1.68 -5.79 5.39
CA THR A 276 2.00 -7.10 4.82
C THR A 276 0.71 -7.87 4.55
N LEU A 277 0.76 -8.94 3.76
CA LEU A 277 -0.40 -9.82 3.55
C LEU A 277 -0.92 -10.42 4.86
N ARG A 278 -0.04 -10.66 5.83
CA ARG A 278 -0.42 -11.17 7.16
C ARG A 278 -1.30 -10.18 7.92
N ASP A 279 -1.06 -8.88 7.75
CA ASP A 279 -1.81 -7.85 8.48
C ASP A 279 -3.25 -7.68 7.96
N LEU A 280 -3.58 -8.24 6.78
CA LEU A 280 -4.92 -8.18 6.20
C LEU A 280 -5.94 -9.07 6.93
N VAL A 281 -5.46 -9.97 7.80
CA VAL A 281 -6.26 -10.96 8.50
C VAL A 281 -5.81 -11.01 9.96
N THR A 282 -6.74 -11.04 10.91
CA THR A 282 -6.41 -10.92 12.34
C THR A 282 -5.56 -12.07 12.87
N GLU A 283 -5.70 -13.29 12.33
CA GLU A 283 -4.88 -14.45 12.66
C GLU A 283 -3.45 -14.37 12.10
N GLY A 284 -3.15 -13.43 11.21
CA GLY A 284 -1.85 -13.37 10.54
C GLY A 284 -0.66 -13.16 11.47
N ALA A 285 -0.89 -12.51 12.63
CA ALA A 285 0.15 -12.31 13.65
C ALA A 285 0.54 -13.60 14.37
N SER A 286 -0.40 -14.54 14.56
CA SER A 286 -0.16 -15.83 15.23
C SER A 286 0.06 -16.99 14.26
N ALA A 287 -0.19 -16.79 12.96
CA ALA A 287 -0.05 -17.81 11.94
C ALA A 287 1.41 -18.29 11.78
N GLY A 288 1.61 -19.59 11.95
CA GLY A 288 2.89 -20.26 11.74
C GLY A 288 3.22 -20.49 10.26
N THR A 289 4.44 -20.93 9.97
CA THR A 289 4.82 -21.38 8.62
C THR A 289 4.27 -22.78 8.37
N GLU A 290 3.71 -23.02 7.18
CA GLU A 290 3.33 -24.37 6.77
C GLU A 290 4.59 -25.21 6.51
N THR A 291 4.69 -26.35 7.17
CA THR A 291 5.88 -27.22 7.11
C THR A 291 5.76 -28.29 6.03
N ASP A 292 4.53 -28.65 5.64
CA ASP A 292 4.29 -29.63 4.59
C ASP A 292 4.21 -28.93 3.22
N PRO A 293 5.15 -29.19 2.29
CA PRO A 293 5.18 -28.54 0.99
C PRO A 293 3.98 -28.91 0.11
N GLU A 294 3.41 -30.10 0.26
CA GLU A 294 2.22 -30.51 -0.50
C GLU A 294 0.98 -29.76 -0.02
N VAL A 295 0.82 -29.59 1.29
CA VAL A 295 -0.23 -28.76 1.88
C VAL A 295 -0.12 -27.30 1.43
N ALA A 296 1.09 -26.73 1.51
CA ALA A 296 1.36 -25.36 1.07
C ALA A 296 1.01 -25.18 -0.42
N ARG A 297 1.38 -26.13 -1.28
CA ARG A 297 1.07 -26.13 -2.71
C ARG A 297 -0.43 -26.22 -3.01
N LEU A 298 -1.19 -27.01 -2.24
CA LEU A 298 -2.64 -27.11 -2.43
C LEU A 298 -3.34 -25.81 -2.03
N LYS A 299 -2.96 -25.25 -0.87
CA LYS A 299 -3.53 -24.03 -0.30
C LYS A 299 -3.15 -22.76 -1.06
N SER A 300 -2.01 -22.76 -1.77
CA SER A 300 -1.57 -21.63 -2.61
C SER A 300 -2.44 -21.41 -3.86
N SER A 301 -3.30 -22.37 -4.21
CA SER A 301 -4.14 -22.30 -5.41
C SER A 301 -5.39 -21.43 -5.21
N ALA A 302 -5.67 -20.56 -6.18
CA ALA A 302 -6.93 -19.79 -6.20
C ALA A 302 -8.17 -20.70 -6.23
N ARG A 303 -8.04 -21.92 -6.77
CA ARG A 303 -9.13 -22.90 -6.84
C ARG A 303 -9.54 -23.40 -5.46
N LEU A 304 -8.62 -23.58 -4.51
CA LEU A 304 -9.00 -23.98 -3.16
C LEU A 304 -9.77 -22.87 -2.42
N VAL A 305 -9.45 -21.60 -2.70
CA VAL A 305 -10.21 -20.45 -2.19
C VAL A 305 -11.66 -20.47 -2.71
N GLU A 306 -11.90 -20.98 -3.92
CA GLU A 306 -13.26 -21.13 -4.48
C GLU A 306 -14.12 -22.14 -3.69
N ALA A 307 -13.53 -23.00 -2.85
CA ALA A 307 -14.27 -23.91 -1.98
C ALA A 307 -15.03 -23.19 -0.85
N ILE A 308 -14.70 -21.93 -0.55
CA ILE A 308 -15.41 -21.12 0.46
C ILE A 308 -16.86 -20.84 0.04
N GLU A 309 -17.13 -20.59 -1.24
CA GLU A 309 -18.50 -20.31 -1.72
C GLU A 309 -19.47 -21.48 -1.47
N PRO A 310 -19.18 -22.73 -1.90
CA PRO A 310 -20.04 -23.87 -1.58
C PRO A 310 -20.07 -24.18 -0.08
N ALA A 311 -18.99 -23.90 0.66
CA ALA A 311 -18.96 -24.05 2.12
C ALA A 311 -19.99 -23.16 2.80
N VAL A 312 -20.07 -21.88 2.42
CA VAL A 312 -21.08 -20.95 2.95
C VAL A 312 -22.48 -21.31 2.46
N ARG A 313 -22.66 -21.60 1.16
CA ARG A 313 -23.98 -21.98 0.59
C ARG A 313 -24.60 -23.22 1.24
N PHE A 314 -23.80 -24.12 1.81
CA PHE A 314 -24.31 -25.26 2.57
C PHE A 314 -25.23 -24.83 3.73
N TYR A 315 -25.00 -23.65 4.30
CA TYR A 315 -25.77 -23.08 5.39
C TYR A 315 -26.86 -22.09 4.94
N GLU A 316 -27.06 -21.91 3.63
CA GLU A 316 -28.04 -20.99 3.02
C GLU A 316 -29.23 -21.76 2.41
N ASN A 317 -29.75 -22.76 3.14
CA ASN A 317 -30.81 -23.64 2.62
C ASN A 317 -32.15 -23.39 3.34
N PRO A 318 -33.20 -22.95 2.61
CA PRO A 318 -34.51 -22.72 3.21
C PRO A 318 -35.14 -24.05 3.69
N PRO A 319 -35.96 -24.03 4.75
CA PRO A 319 -36.69 -25.21 5.21
C PRO A 319 -37.59 -25.80 4.12
N ALA A 320 -37.44 -27.10 3.84
CA ALA A 320 -38.27 -27.81 2.85
C ALA A 320 -39.68 -28.17 3.37
N THR A 321 -39.93 -27.99 4.67
CA THR A 321 -41.22 -28.26 5.32
C THR A 321 -41.77 -26.98 5.93
N GLY A 322 -43.03 -26.66 5.62
CA GLY A 322 -43.72 -25.53 6.24
C GLY A 322 -44.01 -25.76 7.73
N MET A 323 -44.38 -24.69 8.43
CA MET A 323 -44.72 -24.73 9.85
C MET A 323 -45.89 -23.80 10.17
N THR A 324 -46.62 -24.11 11.25
CA THR A 324 -47.66 -23.21 11.79
C THR A 324 -47.04 -22.32 12.85
N VAL A 325 -47.11 -21.00 12.65
CA VAL A 325 -46.67 -20.00 13.63
C VAL A 325 -47.88 -19.56 14.44
N THR A 326 -47.83 -19.78 15.76
CA THR A 326 -48.96 -19.49 16.65
C THR A 326 -48.80 -18.10 17.29
N THR A 327 -49.67 -17.17 16.95
CA THR A 327 -49.73 -15.86 17.61
C THR A 327 -50.89 -15.81 18.62
N PRO A 328 -50.92 -14.84 19.55
CA PRO A 328 -52.04 -14.66 20.48
C PRO A 328 -53.41 -14.43 19.81
N TRP A 329 -53.44 -14.10 18.51
CA TRP A 329 -54.64 -13.71 17.79
C TRP A 329 -55.04 -14.70 16.70
N SER A 330 -54.08 -15.34 16.03
CA SER A 330 -54.34 -16.36 15.01
C SER A 330 -53.15 -17.29 14.79
N GLU A 331 -53.40 -18.41 14.13
CA GLU A 331 -52.37 -19.30 13.59
C GLU A 331 -52.09 -18.92 12.14
N VAL A 332 -50.82 -18.68 11.79
CA VAL A 332 -50.40 -18.34 10.43
C VAL A 332 -49.60 -19.52 9.88
N TRP A 333 -49.98 -20.02 8.70
CA TRP A 333 -49.23 -21.07 8.02
C TRP A 333 -48.09 -20.46 7.21
N LEU A 334 -46.86 -20.89 7.52
CA LEU A 334 -45.64 -20.52 6.81
C LEU A 334 -45.22 -21.69 5.90
N SER A 335 -45.39 -21.52 4.60
CA SER A 335 -45.11 -22.53 3.58
C SER A 335 -43.62 -22.56 3.18
N PRO A 336 -43.14 -23.64 2.52
CA PRO A 336 -41.79 -23.68 1.96
C PRO A 336 -41.51 -22.57 0.93
N ASP A 337 -42.53 -22.15 0.16
CA ASP A 337 -42.38 -21.08 -0.84
C ASP A 337 -42.16 -19.72 -0.15
N ASP A 338 -42.77 -19.49 1.01
CA ASP A 338 -42.58 -18.27 1.80
C ASP A 338 -41.16 -18.18 2.38
N TRP A 339 -40.61 -19.34 2.79
CA TRP A 339 -39.22 -19.42 3.20
C TRP A 339 -38.27 -19.10 2.04
N ALA A 340 -38.56 -19.62 0.85
CA ALA A 340 -37.76 -19.33 -0.34
C ALA A 340 -37.83 -17.84 -0.71
N GLU A 341 -39.03 -17.25 -0.70
CA GLU A 341 -39.25 -15.82 -0.95
C GLU A 341 -38.45 -14.93 0.03
N ALA A 342 -38.53 -15.23 1.34
CA ALA A 342 -37.75 -14.49 2.33
C ALA A 342 -36.23 -14.63 2.12
N PHE A 343 -35.75 -15.79 1.68
CA PHE A 343 -34.34 -16.04 1.44
C PHE A 343 -33.82 -15.33 0.18
N GLU A 344 -34.70 -15.06 -0.78
CA GLU A 344 -34.40 -14.27 -2.00
C GLU A 344 -34.34 -12.75 -1.74
N ALA A 345 -34.72 -12.29 -0.54
CA ALA A 345 -34.67 -10.87 -0.17
C ALA A 345 -33.24 -10.29 -0.17
N ALA A 346 -32.22 -11.12 0.04
CA ALA A 346 -30.84 -10.68 0.05
C ALA A 346 -30.29 -10.52 -1.37
N GLU A 347 -29.83 -9.31 -1.71
CA GLU A 347 -29.23 -9.03 -3.02
C GLU A 347 -27.96 -9.88 -3.26
N PRO A 348 -27.67 -10.26 -4.51
CA PRO A 348 -26.42 -10.94 -4.86
C PRO A 348 -25.19 -10.15 -4.40
N GLY A 349 -24.34 -10.78 -3.58
CA GLY A 349 -23.14 -10.16 -3.02
C GLY A 349 -23.29 -9.64 -1.59
N THR A 350 -24.50 -9.70 -1.01
CA THR A 350 -24.68 -9.45 0.43
C THR A 350 -23.95 -10.53 1.25
N PRO A 351 -23.15 -10.17 2.25
CA PRO A 351 -22.50 -11.14 3.13
C PRO A 351 -23.52 -11.99 3.90
N HIS A 352 -23.19 -13.25 4.19
CA HIS A 352 -24.11 -14.22 4.82
C HIS A 352 -24.71 -13.72 6.14
N ASN A 353 -23.86 -13.25 7.07
CA ASN A 353 -24.28 -12.79 8.39
C ASN A 353 -25.10 -11.49 8.30
N ASP A 354 -24.81 -10.64 7.31
CA ASP A 354 -25.55 -9.40 7.06
C ASP A 354 -26.92 -9.68 6.43
N ALA A 355 -26.99 -10.63 5.50
CA ALA A 355 -28.22 -11.06 4.83
C ALA A 355 -29.26 -11.61 5.81
N ARG A 356 -28.80 -12.21 6.91
CA ARG A 356 -29.66 -12.78 7.95
C ARG A 356 -30.72 -11.78 8.47
N ASP A 357 -30.36 -10.52 8.62
CA ASP A 357 -31.29 -9.49 9.11
C ASP A 357 -32.34 -9.14 8.07
N LEU A 358 -31.94 -9.03 6.80
CA LEU A 358 -32.85 -8.76 5.68
C LEU A 358 -33.86 -9.90 5.53
N ILE A 359 -33.38 -11.14 5.55
CA ILE A 359 -34.22 -12.34 5.44
C ILE A 359 -35.19 -12.43 6.61
N TRP A 360 -34.74 -12.11 7.83
CA TRP A 360 -35.60 -12.12 9.00
C TRP A 360 -36.69 -11.05 8.92
N GLU A 361 -36.36 -9.85 8.48
CA GLU A 361 -37.34 -8.77 8.30
C GLU A 361 -38.35 -9.06 7.20
N GLU A 362 -37.92 -9.64 6.09
CA GLU A 362 -38.84 -10.07 5.03
C GLU A 362 -39.78 -11.18 5.51
N LEU A 363 -39.24 -12.17 6.24
CA LEU A 363 -40.06 -13.25 6.81
C LEU A 363 -41.13 -12.71 7.77
N LEU A 364 -40.80 -11.70 8.59
CA LEU A 364 -41.77 -11.03 9.46
C LEU A 364 -42.82 -10.28 8.67
N THR A 365 -42.43 -9.62 7.57
CA THR A 365 -43.36 -8.91 6.67
C THR A 365 -44.37 -9.87 6.05
N ILE A 366 -43.90 -10.99 5.49
CA ILE A 366 -44.77 -12.05 4.92
C ILE A 366 -45.75 -12.58 5.97
N LEU A 367 -45.28 -12.84 7.19
CA LEU A 367 -46.12 -13.36 8.28
C LEU A 367 -47.15 -12.34 8.78
N VAL A 368 -46.81 -11.04 8.79
CA VAL A 368 -47.74 -9.96 9.16
C VAL A 368 -48.79 -9.75 8.07
N ASP A 369 -48.41 -9.79 6.80
CA ASP A 369 -49.32 -9.61 5.66
C ASP A 369 -50.32 -10.77 5.54
N ARG A 370 -49.94 -11.97 5.96
CA ARG A 370 -50.83 -13.15 6.03
C ARG A 370 -51.61 -13.28 7.32
N HIS A 371 -51.46 -12.34 8.25
CA HIS A 371 -52.20 -12.35 9.50
C HIS A 371 -53.65 -11.88 9.28
N ASP A 372 -54.60 -12.81 9.29
CA ASP A 372 -56.04 -12.51 9.11
C ASP A 372 -56.76 -11.98 10.37
N GLY A 373 -56.03 -11.60 11.43
CA GLY A 373 -56.60 -11.15 12.71
C GLY A 373 -56.77 -9.63 12.83
N ASP A 374 -57.68 -9.17 13.71
CA ASP A 374 -57.98 -7.74 13.98
C ASP A 374 -56.85 -6.99 14.73
N ALA A 375 -55.69 -7.61 14.94
CA ALA A 375 -54.60 -7.03 15.72
C ALA A 375 -53.78 -6.02 14.89
N PRO A 376 -53.36 -4.88 15.47
CA PRO A 376 -52.44 -3.95 14.81
C PRO A 376 -51.12 -4.65 14.39
N PRO A 377 -50.59 -4.37 13.16
CA PRO A 377 -49.36 -4.98 12.64
C PRO A 377 -48.16 -4.93 13.59
N ASP A 378 -47.98 -3.82 14.32
CA ASP A 378 -46.88 -3.64 15.27
C ASP A 378 -46.96 -4.57 16.50
N LEU A 379 -48.16 -5.01 16.88
CA LEU A 379 -48.35 -5.96 17.96
C LEU A 379 -48.07 -7.39 17.49
N VAL A 380 -48.52 -7.73 16.27
CA VAL A 380 -48.22 -9.01 15.63
C VAL A 380 -46.72 -9.18 15.45
N ARG A 381 -46.03 -8.20 14.88
CA ARG A 381 -44.57 -8.20 14.70
C ARG A 381 -43.81 -8.39 16.02
N ARG A 382 -44.22 -7.71 17.09
CA ARG A 382 -43.62 -7.90 18.44
C ARG A 382 -43.83 -9.28 19.02
N SER A 383 -44.96 -9.93 18.71
CA SER A 383 -45.21 -11.31 19.12
C SER A 383 -44.33 -12.29 18.36
N LEU A 384 -44.25 -12.16 17.04
CA LEU A 384 -43.41 -13.00 16.18
C LEU A 384 -41.93 -12.94 16.55
N LEU A 385 -41.43 -11.75 16.91
CA LEU A 385 -40.06 -11.56 17.42
C LEU A 385 -39.75 -12.33 18.71
N ARG A 386 -40.77 -12.80 19.44
CA ARG A 386 -40.63 -13.56 20.69
C ARG A 386 -40.98 -15.04 20.52
N ASP A 387 -41.40 -15.46 19.33
CA ASP A 387 -41.73 -16.85 19.05
C ASP A 387 -40.46 -17.70 19.03
N ARG A 388 -40.36 -18.63 19.98
CA ARG A 388 -39.17 -19.46 20.16
C ARG A 388 -39.05 -20.53 19.08
N GLU A 389 -40.16 -21.04 18.57
CA GLU A 389 -40.16 -22.12 17.58
C GLU A 389 -39.71 -21.56 16.22
N LEU A 390 -40.30 -20.43 15.80
CA LEU A 390 -39.91 -19.71 14.59
C LEU A 390 -38.43 -19.31 14.63
N LEU A 391 -37.97 -18.73 15.74
CA LEU A 391 -36.55 -18.38 15.91
C LEU A 391 -35.64 -19.60 15.86
N THR A 392 -36.05 -20.74 16.42
CA THR A 392 -35.23 -21.97 16.40
C THR A 392 -35.10 -22.52 14.99
N VAL A 393 -36.19 -22.57 14.22
CA VAL A 393 -36.18 -23.00 12.82
C VAL A 393 -35.31 -22.06 11.98
N PHE A 394 -35.48 -20.75 12.15
CA PHE A 394 -34.68 -19.75 11.43
C PHE A 394 -33.18 -19.83 11.77
N ASN A 395 -32.82 -19.96 13.05
CA ASN A 395 -31.42 -20.11 13.47
C ASN A 395 -30.75 -21.36 12.90
N ARG A 396 -31.53 -22.41 12.64
CA ARG A 396 -31.03 -23.64 12.01
C ARG A 396 -30.90 -23.50 10.50
N ALA A 397 -31.82 -22.79 9.85
CA ALA A 397 -31.84 -22.60 8.41
C ALA A 397 -30.80 -21.56 7.93
N TRP A 398 -30.43 -20.61 8.79
CA TRP A 398 -29.46 -19.56 8.48
C TRP A 398 -28.57 -19.24 9.70
N PRO A 399 -27.67 -20.12 10.15
CA PRO A 399 -26.88 -19.89 11.36
C PRO A 399 -25.97 -18.66 11.25
N LEU A 400 -25.60 -18.06 12.38
CA LEU A 400 -24.48 -17.11 12.41
C LEU A 400 -23.17 -17.91 12.38
N ILE A 401 -22.28 -17.59 11.45
CA ILE A 401 -21.06 -18.36 11.21
C ILE A 401 -19.85 -17.46 11.36
N GLU A 402 -18.87 -17.93 12.14
CA GLU A 402 -17.54 -17.35 12.22
C GLU A 402 -16.63 -17.94 11.15
N ALA A 403 -15.81 -17.10 10.51
CA ALA A 403 -14.93 -17.52 9.43
C ALA A 403 -13.90 -18.59 9.87
N ALA A 404 -13.38 -18.47 11.09
CA ALA A 404 -12.43 -19.43 11.66
C ALA A 404 -13.06 -20.81 11.83
N ASP A 405 -14.33 -20.89 12.24
CA ASP A 405 -15.04 -22.17 12.40
C ASP A 405 -15.34 -22.80 11.05
N LEU A 406 -15.82 -22.03 10.07
CA LEU A 406 -16.08 -22.51 8.71
C LEU A 406 -14.83 -23.12 8.08
N VAL A 407 -13.70 -22.41 8.16
CA VAL A 407 -12.43 -22.89 7.61
C VAL A 407 -11.88 -24.06 8.45
N GLY A 408 -12.06 -24.04 9.77
CA GLY A 408 -11.70 -25.15 10.65
C GLY A 408 -12.42 -26.45 10.30
N ASP A 409 -13.71 -26.37 9.94
CA ASP A 409 -14.52 -27.51 9.52
C ASP A 409 -14.00 -28.16 8.22
N LEU A 410 -13.48 -27.37 7.28
CA LEU A 410 -12.83 -27.89 6.06
C LEU A 410 -11.63 -28.80 6.38
N TRP A 411 -10.91 -28.49 7.45
CA TRP A 411 -9.72 -29.24 7.86
C TRP A 411 -10.01 -30.39 8.84
N SER A 412 -11.23 -30.44 9.37
CA SER A 412 -11.63 -31.44 10.38
C SER A 412 -12.58 -32.49 9.83
N VAL A 413 -13.40 -32.14 8.83
CA VAL A 413 -14.48 -32.98 8.31
C VAL A 413 -14.21 -33.33 6.83
N PRO A 414 -13.65 -34.52 6.52
CA PRO A 414 -13.26 -34.88 5.16
C PRO A 414 -14.42 -34.89 4.15
N ALA A 415 -15.62 -35.25 4.62
CA ALA A 415 -16.82 -35.28 3.79
C ALA A 415 -17.27 -33.86 3.39
N TYR A 416 -17.08 -32.89 4.29
CA TYR A 416 -17.41 -31.49 4.04
C TYR A 416 -16.43 -30.88 3.02
N LEU A 417 -15.12 -31.09 3.21
CA LEU A 417 -14.13 -30.66 2.23
C LEU A 417 -14.36 -31.28 0.85
N ARG A 418 -14.74 -32.56 0.78
CA ARG A 418 -15.06 -33.22 -0.50
C ARG A 418 -16.26 -32.59 -1.21
N MET A 419 -17.27 -32.19 -0.46
CA MET A 419 -18.45 -31.51 -1.00
C MET A 419 -18.07 -30.12 -1.55
N CYS A 420 -17.25 -29.37 -0.81
CA CYS A 420 -16.86 -28.01 -1.17
C CYS A 420 -15.80 -27.96 -2.28
N ALA A 421 -14.91 -28.95 -2.33
CA ALA A 421 -13.81 -29.06 -3.29
C ALA A 421 -13.80 -30.46 -3.97
N PRO A 422 -14.80 -30.76 -4.82
CA PRO A 422 -14.96 -32.10 -5.43
C PRO A 422 -13.85 -32.50 -6.39
N TRP A 423 -12.98 -31.56 -6.78
CA TRP A 423 -11.83 -31.82 -7.64
C TRP A 423 -10.60 -32.36 -6.90
N LEU A 424 -10.59 -32.32 -5.57
CA LEU A 424 -9.50 -32.88 -4.79
C LEU A 424 -9.59 -34.40 -4.77
N SER A 425 -8.44 -35.06 -4.92
CA SER A 425 -8.34 -36.50 -4.73
C SER A 425 -8.50 -36.87 -3.25
N VAL A 426 -8.75 -38.16 -2.99
CA VAL A 426 -8.89 -38.67 -1.61
C VAL A 426 -7.60 -38.49 -0.80
N GLU A 427 -6.44 -38.59 -1.44
CA GLU A 427 -5.14 -38.40 -0.79
C GLU A 427 -4.90 -36.93 -0.45
N GLU A 428 -5.15 -36.01 -1.39
CA GLU A 428 -5.03 -34.57 -1.14
C GLU A 428 -5.97 -34.11 0.00
N ILE A 429 -7.22 -34.62 0.04
CA ILE A 429 -8.13 -34.35 1.15
C ILE A 429 -7.54 -34.82 2.47
N ARG A 430 -6.96 -36.03 2.50
CA ARG A 430 -6.39 -36.62 3.71
C ARG A 430 -5.19 -35.84 4.23
N VAL A 431 -4.32 -35.39 3.34
CA VAL A 431 -3.14 -34.57 3.67
C VAL A 431 -3.55 -33.19 4.22
N LEU A 432 -4.68 -32.63 3.75
CA LEU A 432 -5.23 -31.38 4.27
C LEU A 432 -5.93 -31.50 5.64
N GLN A 433 -6.19 -32.71 6.14
CA GLN A 433 -6.84 -32.87 7.45
C GLN A 433 -5.85 -32.69 8.60
N ARG A 434 -6.28 -32.01 9.68
CA ARG A 434 -5.46 -31.80 10.88
C ARG A 434 -6.23 -32.05 12.17
N ALA A 435 -5.49 -32.44 13.21
CA ALA A 435 -6.06 -32.72 14.54
C ALA A 435 -6.47 -31.43 15.28
N ASP A 436 -5.67 -30.37 15.16
CA ASP A 436 -6.01 -29.03 15.63
C ASP A 436 -6.42 -28.16 14.44
N ALA A 437 -7.73 -27.98 14.29
CA ALA A 437 -8.35 -27.23 13.20
C ALA A 437 -7.98 -25.74 13.19
N GLN A 438 -7.51 -25.19 14.31
CA GLN A 438 -7.20 -23.77 14.49
C GLN A 438 -5.70 -23.50 14.61
N ALA A 439 -4.85 -24.50 14.37
CA ALA A 439 -3.41 -24.33 14.21
C ALA A 439 -3.10 -23.63 12.88
N TRP A 440 -3.43 -22.34 12.80
CA TRP A 440 -3.37 -21.54 11.57
C TRP A 440 -1.94 -21.39 11.05
N THR A 441 -1.81 -21.55 9.75
CA THR A 441 -0.59 -21.28 9.00
C THR A 441 -0.79 -20.10 8.06
N VAL A 442 0.31 -19.53 7.56
CA VAL A 442 0.26 -18.46 6.53
C VAL A 442 -0.57 -18.90 5.32
N SER A 443 -0.46 -20.17 4.93
CA SER A 443 -1.20 -20.74 3.80
C SER A 443 -2.72 -20.81 4.03
N ASP A 444 -3.19 -20.70 5.27
CA ASP A 444 -4.63 -20.67 5.60
C ASP A 444 -5.23 -19.26 5.47
N LEU A 445 -4.41 -18.21 5.54
CA LEU A 445 -4.87 -16.81 5.57
C LEU A 445 -5.74 -16.41 4.38
N PRO A 446 -5.45 -16.83 3.12
CA PRO A 446 -6.33 -16.53 2.00
C PRO A 446 -7.73 -17.13 2.11
N LEU A 447 -7.85 -18.32 2.72
CA LEU A 447 -9.14 -18.97 2.94
C LEU A 447 -9.94 -18.27 4.04
N LEU A 448 -9.26 -17.91 5.14
CA LEU A 448 -9.86 -17.12 6.22
C LEU A 448 -10.35 -15.75 5.72
N ASP A 449 -9.53 -15.07 4.91
CA ASP A 449 -9.91 -13.80 4.29
C ASP A 449 -11.13 -13.92 3.40
N ALA A 450 -11.14 -14.93 2.51
CA ALA A 450 -12.28 -15.19 1.64
C ALA A 450 -13.55 -15.55 2.41
N ALA A 451 -13.43 -16.32 3.50
CA ALA A 451 -14.53 -16.66 4.38
C ALA A 451 -15.09 -15.42 5.09
N ARG A 452 -14.23 -14.56 5.65
CA ARG A 452 -14.66 -13.31 6.30
C ARG A 452 -15.41 -12.38 5.37
N GLN A 453 -14.93 -12.21 4.14
CA GLN A 453 -15.61 -11.36 3.20
C GLN A 453 -16.96 -11.92 2.76
N ARG A 454 -17.07 -13.25 2.61
CA ARG A 454 -18.32 -13.91 2.21
C ARG A 454 -19.33 -13.97 3.37
N LEU A 455 -18.84 -14.12 4.59
CA LEU A 455 -19.66 -14.19 5.79
C LEU A 455 -20.05 -12.81 6.30
N GLY A 456 -19.19 -11.80 6.16
CA GLY A 456 -19.38 -10.49 6.77
C GLY A 456 -19.10 -10.53 8.27
N ASP A 457 -19.28 -9.38 8.93
CA ASP A 457 -19.02 -9.25 10.35
C ASP A 457 -20.29 -9.62 11.15
N PRO A 458 -20.25 -10.68 11.99
CA PRO A 458 -21.41 -11.14 12.75
C PRO A 458 -21.92 -10.12 13.79
N GLU A 459 -21.09 -9.14 14.16
CA GLU A 459 -21.49 -8.02 15.01
C GLU A 459 -21.87 -6.76 14.23
N ALA A 460 -21.66 -6.70 12.91
CA ALA A 460 -22.08 -5.55 12.09
C ALA A 460 -23.58 -5.34 12.14
N SER A 461 -24.38 -6.41 12.02
CA SER A 461 -25.83 -6.36 12.25
C SER A 461 -26.18 -5.74 13.61
N ARG A 462 -25.57 -6.24 14.69
CA ARG A 462 -25.82 -5.75 16.05
C ARG A 462 -25.45 -4.28 16.22
N ARG A 463 -24.32 -3.85 15.66
CA ARG A 463 -23.87 -2.45 15.68
C ARG A 463 -24.78 -1.57 14.83
N ARG A 464 -25.18 -2.02 13.65
CA ARG A 464 -26.14 -1.32 12.78
C ARG A 464 -27.46 -1.10 13.50
N ARG A 465 -28.04 -2.14 14.12
CA ARG A 465 -29.28 -2.01 14.91
C ARG A 465 -29.12 -1.08 16.12
N ARG A 466 -27.98 -1.13 16.83
CA ARG A 466 -27.69 -0.18 17.91
C ARG A 466 -27.60 1.26 17.40
N ASN A 467 -26.95 1.46 16.25
CA ASN A 467 -26.82 2.77 15.62
C ASN A 467 -28.17 3.29 15.13
N GLU A 468 -28.96 2.46 14.43
CA GLU A 468 -30.32 2.80 13.99
C GLU A 468 -31.24 3.10 15.18
N ALA A 469 -31.16 2.31 16.25
CA ALA A 469 -31.92 2.59 17.48
C ALA A 469 -31.45 3.87 18.18
N ALA A 470 -30.15 4.16 18.19
CA ALA A 470 -29.59 5.40 18.72
C ALA A 470 -30.03 6.61 17.88
N VAL A 471 -29.96 6.51 16.54
CA VAL A 471 -30.46 7.50 15.58
C VAL A 471 -31.96 7.73 15.80
N ALA A 472 -32.76 6.65 15.91
CA ALA A 472 -34.20 6.75 16.13
C ALA A 472 -34.54 7.40 17.48
N ALA A 473 -33.85 7.01 18.55
CA ALA A 473 -34.00 7.63 19.87
C ALA A 473 -33.60 9.11 19.85
N GLN A 474 -32.53 9.47 19.12
CA GLN A 474 -32.09 10.85 18.95
C GLN A 474 -33.09 11.67 18.11
N ARG A 475 -33.66 11.08 17.05
CA ARG A 475 -34.75 11.67 16.26
C ARG A 475 -35.99 11.91 17.11
N GLU A 476 -36.39 10.95 17.94
CA GLU A 476 -37.52 11.09 18.86
C GLU A 476 -37.26 12.16 19.92
N HIS A 477 -36.05 12.21 20.47
CA HIS A 477 -35.66 13.26 21.41
C HIS A 477 -35.68 14.65 20.76
N MET A 478 -35.11 14.79 19.56
CA MET A 478 -35.10 16.06 18.82
C MET A 478 -36.51 16.48 18.41
N THR A 479 -37.38 15.53 18.04
CA THR A 479 -38.80 15.80 17.77
C THR A 479 -39.49 16.38 18.99
N ARG A 480 -39.28 15.79 20.18
CA ARG A 480 -39.81 16.32 21.45
C ARG A 480 -39.26 17.70 21.79
N VAL A 481 -37.96 17.93 21.62
CA VAL A 481 -37.34 19.25 21.85
C VAL A 481 -37.93 20.31 20.92
N VAL A 482 -38.16 19.97 19.64
CA VAL A 482 -38.81 20.86 18.67
C VAL A 482 -40.26 21.13 19.06
N GLU A 483 -41.01 20.13 19.52
CA GLU A 483 -42.38 20.30 20.02
C GLU A 483 -42.44 21.17 21.27
N ASP A 484 -41.57 20.95 22.26
CA ASP A 484 -41.47 21.74 23.49
C ASP A 484 -41.09 23.21 23.21
N LEU A 485 -40.15 23.44 22.27
CA LEU A 485 -39.79 24.79 21.80
C LEU A 485 -40.95 25.48 21.08
N ILE A 486 -41.77 24.71 20.35
CA ILE A 486 -42.96 25.22 19.66
C ILE A 486 -44.07 25.59 20.66
N GLU A 487 -44.24 24.83 21.73
CA GLU A 487 -45.24 25.11 22.78
C GLU A 487 -44.81 26.25 23.72
N ALA A 488 -43.51 26.49 23.88
CA ALA A 488 -42.98 27.54 24.77
C ALA A 488 -42.90 28.95 24.13
N ASP A 489 -43.16 29.10 22.82
CA ASP A 489 -43.13 30.39 22.12
C ASP A 489 -44.54 30.87 21.72
N ASP A 490 -45.02 31.94 22.36
CA ASP A 490 -46.33 32.58 22.10
C ASP A 490 -46.30 33.55 20.88
N SER A 491 -45.22 33.58 20.10
CA SER A 491 -45.00 34.55 19.02
C SER A 491 -45.17 33.94 17.62
N GLU A 492 -46.12 34.41 16.81
CA GLU A 492 -46.26 34.03 15.39
C GLU A 492 -45.09 34.56 14.53
N MET A 493 -43.91 33.91 14.57
CA MET A 493 -42.75 34.28 13.74
C MET A 493 -42.32 33.16 12.78
N LEU A 494 -41.82 33.59 11.61
CA LEU A 494 -41.32 32.81 10.46
C LEU A 494 -40.30 31.69 10.77
N VAL A 495 -39.72 31.67 11.97
CA VAL A 495 -38.77 30.62 12.42
C VAL A 495 -39.48 29.27 12.61
N MET A 496 -40.77 29.30 12.97
CA MET A 496 -41.59 28.11 13.22
C MET A 496 -41.88 27.30 11.97
N SER A 497 -41.92 27.92 10.78
CA SER A 497 -42.09 27.20 9.51
C SER A 497 -40.80 26.54 9.03
N MET A 498 -39.63 27.07 9.41
CA MET A 498 -38.32 26.46 9.09
C MET A 498 -38.02 25.23 9.95
N LEU A 499 -38.41 25.23 11.23
CA LEU A 499 -38.24 24.08 12.15
C LEU A 499 -39.25 22.92 11.90
N ARG A 500 -40.29 23.18 11.11
CA ARG A 500 -41.27 22.17 10.66
C ARG A 500 -40.83 21.40 9.40
N GLY A 501 -39.79 21.85 8.71
CA GLY A 501 -39.25 21.14 7.52
C GLY A 501 -38.52 19.86 7.90
N GLN A 502 -38.82 18.75 7.20
CA GLN A 502 -38.13 17.46 7.41
C GLN A 502 -36.61 17.61 7.24
N ASP A 503 -36.16 18.40 6.26
CA ASP A 503 -34.73 18.62 5.96
C ASP A 503 -33.94 19.21 7.15
N MET A 504 -34.53 20.07 7.98
CA MET A 504 -33.86 20.63 9.16
C MET A 504 -33.91 19.70 10.37
N ARG A 505 -34.96 18.86 10.49
CA ARG A 505 -35.01 17.82 11.53
C ARG A 505 -33.94 16.75 11.28
N ASP A 506 -33.72 16.40 10.02
CA ASP A 506 -32.67 15.45 9.62
C ASP A 506 -31.27 16.06 9.76
N ALA A 507 -31.09 17.35 9.49
CA ALA A 507 -29.80 18.04 9.66
C ALA A 507 -29.34 18.18 11.14
N LEU A 508 -30.25 18.04 12.11
CA LEU A 508 -29.98 18.10 13.55
C LEU A 508 -29.62 16.73 14.17
N VAL A 509 -29.74 15.64 13.40
CA VAL A 509 -29.37 14.29 13.83
C VAL A 509 -27.90 14.06 13.51
N ASP A 510 -27.08 13.89 14.54
CA ASP A 510 -25.64 13.63 14.40
C ASP A 510 -25.39 12.16 14.04
N GLU A 511 -25.67 11.81 12.78
CA GLU A 511 -25.39 10.46 12.24
C GLU A 511 -23.89 10.15 12.16
N ALA A 512 -23.03 11.17 12.18
CA ALA A 512 -21.58 11.05 12.07
C ALA A 512 -20.90 10.64 13.39
N GLY A 513 -21.47 11.02 14.55
CA GLY A 513 -20.98 10.66 15.88
C GLY A 513 -21.23 9.21 16.33
N LEU A 514 -22.08 8.46 15.60
CA LEU A 514 -22.50 7.10 15.97
C LEU A 514 -21.63 5.98 15.34
N ALA A 515 -20.68 6.32 14.47
CA ALA A 515 -19.75 5.35 13.90
C ALA A 515 -18.59 5.06 14.89
N THR A 516 -18.86 4.32 15.97
CA THR A 516 -17.86 3.91 16.99
C THR A 516 -17.58 2.41 16.96
N GLY A 517 -17.31 1.87 15.77
CA GLY A 517 -16.47 0.69 15.65
C GLY A 517 -15.31 1.09 14.74
N ASP A 518 -14.06 0.88 15.15
CA ASP A 518 -12.92 1.07 14.25
C ASP A 518 -13.12 0.07 13.10
N PRO A 519 -13.58 0.52 11.91
CA PRO A 519 -13.77 -0.41 10.80
C PRO A 519 -12.38 -0.92 10.45
N ASP A 520 -12.23 -2.22 10.20
CA ASP A 520 -10.96 -2.76 9.72
C ASP A 520 -10.51 -1.95 8.50
N GLN A 521 -9.53 -1.08 8.72
CA GLN A 521 -9.15 -0.09 7.73
C GLN A 521 -8.38 -0.72 6.56
N LEU A 522 -8.03 -2.01 6.69
CA LEU A 522 -7.41 -2.85 5.67
C LEU A 522 -8.43 -3.72 4.92
N ALA A 523 -9.71 -3.72 5.31
CA ALA A 523 -10.77 -4.45 4.62
C ALA A 523 -11.08 -3.88 3.22
N GLY A 524 -10.77 -2.60 2.98
CA GLY A 524 -11.05 -1.92 1.71
C GLY A 524 -12.52 -1.52 1.56
N PRO A 525 -12.99 -1.23 0.33
CA PRO A 525 -12.24 -1.32 -0.93
C PRO A 525 -11.21 -0.20 -1.11
N PHE A 526 -10.07 -0.54 -1.70
CA PHE A 526 -9.02 0.37 -2.15
C PHE A 526 -9.19 0.77 -3.61
N ALA A 527 -8.89 2.03 -3.90
CA ALA A 527 -8.99 2.55 -5.25
C ALA A 527 -7.79 2.14 -6.12
N HIS A 528 -6.62 1.95 -5.50
CA HIS A 528 -5.40 1.43 -6.11
C HIS A 528 -4.59 0.60 -5.11
N VAL A 529 -3.94 -0.47 -5.58
CA VAL A 529 -3.06 -1.31 -4.77
C VAL A 529 -1.67 -1.38 -5.40
N VAL A 530 -0.64 -1.11 -4.61
CA VAL A 530 0.76 -1.31 -4.97
C VAL A 530 1.24 -2.56 -4.26
N VAL A 531 1.84 -3.48 -5.00
CA VAL A 531 2.41 -4.73 -4.46
C VAL A 531 3.87 -4.76 -4.84
N ASP A 532 4.76 -4.74 -3.85
CA ASP A 532 6.19 -4.98 -4.07
C ASP A 532 6.55 -6.44 -3.78
N GLU A 533 7.63 -6.93 -4.41
CA GLU A 533 8.02 -8.34 -4.44
C GLU A 533 6.85 -9.28 -4.85
N ALA A 534 6.06 -8.83 -5.82
CA ALA A 534 4.81 -9.47 -6.22
C ALA A 534 4.99 -10.89 -6.80
N GLN A 535 6.23 -11.27 -7.15
CA GLN A 535 6.54 -12.60 -7.67
C GLN A 535 6.35 -13.71 -6.62
N GLU A 536 6.44 -13.36 -5.34
CA GLU A 536 6.32 -14.29 -4.21
C GLU A 536 4.86 -14.65 -3.90
N LEU A 537 3.91 -13.82 -4.35
CA LEU A 537 2.49 -14.02 -4.05
C LEU A 537 1.95 -15.26 -4.73
N THR A 538 1.31 -16.12 -3.96
CA THR A 538 0.53 -17.25 -4.45
C THR A 538 -0.76 -16.80 -5.13
N ASP A 539 -1.37 -17.67 -5.95
CA ASP A 539 -2.63 -17.34 -6.62
C ASP A 539 -3.77 -17.09 -5.61
N ALA A 540 -3.73 -17.79 -4.46
CA ALA A 540 -4.66 -17.58 -3.35
C ALA A 540 -4.49 -16.19 -2.71
N GLU A 541 -3.25 -15.76 -2.44
CA GLU A 541 -2.96 -14.42 -1.91
C GLU A 541 -3.35 -13.31 -2.89
N TRP A 542 -3.16 -13.51 -4.19
CA TRP A 542 -3.64 -12.59 -5.21
C TRP A 542 -5.16 -12.36 -5.16
N ARG A 543 -5.94 -13.39 -4.80
CA ARG A 543 -7.40 -13.24 -4.62
C ARG A 543 -7.72 -12.31 -3.46
N MET A 544 -6.95 -12.33 -2.37
CA MET A 544 -7.14 -11.42 -1.22
C MET A 544 -7.04 -9.96 -1.66
N LEU A 545 -6.05 -9.65 -2.52
CA LEU A 545 -5.82 -8.30 -3.02
C LEU A 545 -6.86 -7.88 -4.07
N LEU A 546 -7.22 -8.76 -4.99
CA LEU A 546 -8.22 -8.48 -6.02
C LEU A 546 -9.59 -8.11 -5.43
N ARG A 547 -10.01 -8.83 -4.37
CA ARG A 547 -11.26 -8.54 -3.65
C ARG A 547 -11.28 -7.14 -3.05
N ARG A 548 -10.12 -6.68 -2.57
CA ARG A 548 -9.92 -5.35 -1.99
C ARG A 548 -9.80 -4.25 -3.04
N CYS A 549 -9.60 -4.54 -4.32
CA CYS A 549 -9.52 -3.53 -5.37
C CYS A 549 -10.41 -3.90 -6.57
N PRO A 550 -11.73 -3.65 -6.49
CA PRO A 550 -12.69 -3.99 -7.54
C PRO A 550 -12.37 -3.34 -8.90
N SER A 551 -11.71 -2.18 -8.89
CA SER A 551 -11.27 -1.46 -10.10
C SER A 551 -10.13 -2.16 -10.85
N ARG A 552 -9.48 -3.15 -10.22
CA ARG A 552 -8.27 -3.83 -10.69
C ARG A 552 -7.15 -2.85 -11.07
N SER A 553 -7.09 -1.74 -10.36
CA SER A 553 -6.05 -0.72 -10.49
C SER A 553 -4.85 -1.13 -9.65
N PHE A 554 -3.79 -1.64 -10.29
CA PHE A 554 -2.62 -2.17 -9.61
C PHE A 554 -1.31 -1.61 -10.14
N THR A 555 -0.35 -1.41 -9.24
CA THR A 555 1.07 -1.32 -9.57
C THR A 555 1.73 -2.57 -9.01
N VAL A 556 2.11 -3.50 -9.88
CA VAL A 556 2.72 -4.78 -9.56
C VAL A 556 4.22 -4.64 -9.77
N VAL A 557 5.00 -4.77 -8.71
CA VAL A 557 6.46 -4.59 -8.76
C VAL A 557 7.13 -5.87 -8.35
N GLY A 558 8.10 -6.32 -9.15
CA GLY A 558 8.78 -7.57 -8.86
C GLY A 558 9.83 -7.95 -9.88
N ASP A 559 10.39 -9.15 -9.68
CA ASP A 559 11.39 -9.76 -10.53
C ASP A 559 11.13 -11.27 -10.62
N ARG A 560 10.84 -11.78 -11.81
CA ARG A 560 10.65 -13.23 -12.01
C ARG A 560 11.87 -14.04 -11.62
N ALA A 561 13.07 -13.48 -11.78
CA ALA A 561 14.33 -14.14 -11.46
C ALA A 561 14.56 -14.28 -9.94
N GLN A 562 13.78 -13.58 -9.12
CA GLN A 562 13.85 -13.65 -7.65
C GLN A 562 12.72 -14.49 -7.02
N ALA A 563 11.86 -15.11 -7.84
CA ALA A 563 10.75 -15.92 -7.36
C ALA A 563 11.24 -17.28 -6.84
N ARG A 564 11.24 -17.44 -5.51
CA ARG A 564 11.81 -18.63 -4.85
C ARG A 564 11.17 -19.92 -5.35
N HIS A 565 9.84 -20.00 -5.30
CA HIS A 565 9.07 -21.17 -5.70
C HIS A 565 8.90 -21.34 -7.23
N GLY A 566 9.66 -20.58 -8.03
CA GLY A 566 9.64 -20.61 -9.48
C GLY A 566 8.55 -19.74 -10.11
N PHE A 567 8.91 -19.05 -11.20
CA PHE A 567 7.98 -18.24 -11.99
C PHE A 567 8.29 -18.41 -13.49
N THR A 568 7.86 -19.55 -14.02
CA THR A 568 8.17 -19.99 -15.39
C THR A 568 7.32 -19.30 -16.45
N GLU A 569 6.05 -19.00 -16.16
CA GLU A 569 5.16 -18.26 -17.06
C GLU A 569 5.53 -16.76 -17.11
N SER A 570 5.03 -16.04 -18.11
CA SER A 570 5.19 -14.59 -18.16
C SER A 570 4.29 -13.89 -17.12
N TRP A 571 4.65 -12.66 -16.73
CA TRP A 571 3.79 -11.82 -15.87
C TRP A 571 2.37 -11.68 -16.41
N ARG A 572 2.23 -11.55 -17.74
CA ARG A 572 0.93 -11.39 -18.38
C ARG A 572 0.08 -12.64 -18.21
N GLU A 573 0.61 -13.81 -18.53
CA GLU A 573 -0.12 -15.09 -18.42
C GLU A 573 -0.58 -15.34 -16.98
N ARG A 574 0.31 -15.12 -15.99
CA ARG A 574 -0.01 -15.30 -14.57
C ARG A 574 -1.16 -14.38 -14.14
N LEU A 575 -1.05 -13.08 -14.46
CA LEU A 575 -2.05 -12.10 -14.05
C LEU A 575 -3.39 -12.29 -14.78
N GLU A 576 -3.40 -12.66 -16.07
CA GLU A 576 -4.62 -13.00 -16.81
C GLU A 576 -5.34 -14.20 -16.15
N ARG A 577 -4.59 -15.24 -15.77
CA ARG A 577 -5.10 -16.42 -15.08
C ARG A 577 -5.69 -16.11 -13.71
N ILE A 578 -5.10 -15.15 -13.00
CA ILE A 578 -5.57 -14.67 -11.68
C ILE A 578 -6.84 -13.80 -11.81
N GLY A 579 -7.08 -13.21 -12.99
CA GLY A 579 -8.30 -12.48 -13.31
C GLY A 579 -8.10 -11.02 -13.71
N PHE A 580 -6.88 -10.58 -14.03
CA PHE A 580 -6.65 -9.26 -14.61
C PHE A 580 -6.98 -9.25 -16.12
N ASP A 581 -7.61 -8.17 -16.58
CA ASP A 581 -8.04 -8.00 -17.98
C ASP A 581 -7.26 -6.91 -18.74
N ARG A 582 -6.55 -6.03 -18.02
CA ARG A 582 -5.75 -4.94 -18.59
C ARG A 582 -4.39 -4.91 -17.93
N ILE A 583 -3.39 -5.44 -18.64
CA ILE A 583 -2.02 -5.57 -18.13
C ILE A 583 -1.06 -4.84 -19.06
N THR A 584 -0.33 -3.89 -18.51
CA THR A 584 0.78 -3.20 -19.17
C THR A 584 2.08 -3.61 -18.47
N LEU A 585 3.12 -3.91 -19.25
CA LEU A 585 4.44 -4.27 -18.73
C LEU A 585 5.41 -3.13 -19.02
N ALA A 586 6.18 -2.72 -18.01
CA ALA A 586 7.31 -1.82 -18.13
C ALA A 586 8.54 -2.49 -17.52
N SER A 587 9.64 -2.53 -18.26
CA SER A 587 10.88 -3.18 -17.84
C SER A 587 11.94 -2.16 -17.41
N LEU A 588 12.58 -2.37 -16.26
CA LEU A 588 13.76 -1.64 -15.83
C LEU A 588 15.01 -2.51 -16.00
N SER A 589 15.84 -2.19 -16.98
CA SER A 589 16.97 -3.04 -17.42
C SER A 589 18.35 -2.57 -16.94
N ILE A 590 18.44 -1.40 -16.32
CA ILE A 590 19.72 -0.81 -15.90
C ILE A 590 19.84 -0.81 -14.39
N ASN A 591 20.90 -1.44 -13.89
CA ASN A 591 21.26 -1.49 -12.49
C ASN A 591 22.36 -0.44 -12.20
N TYR A 592 22.13 0.38 -11.19
CA TYR A 592 23.07 1.41 -10.73
C TYR A 592 23.49 1.25 -9.26
N ARG A 593 23.03 0.19 -8.57
CA ARG A 593 23.32 -0.04 -7.15
C ARG A 593 24.35 -1.16 -6.95
N THR A 594 24.11 -2.32 -7.55
CA THR A 594 24.96 -3.51 -7.41
C THR A 594 26.10 -3.44 -8.44
N PRO A 595 27.38 -3.53 -8.01
CA PRO A 595 28.52 -3.46 -8.94
C PRO A 595 28.55 -4.58 -9.99
N GLU A 596 29.18 -4.31 -11.14
CA GLU A 596 29.37 -5.25 -12.24
C GLU A 596 30.10 -6.52 -11.78
N GLU A 597 31.06 -6.40 -10.87
CA GLU A 597 31.83 -7.52 -10.32
C GLU A 597 30.94 -8.52 -9.57
N VAL A 598 29.94 -8.02 -8.84
CA VAL A 598 28.95 -8.86 -8.14
C VAL A 598 27.99 -9.51 -9.14
N MET A 599 27.53 -8.74 -10.13
CA MET A 599 26.60 -9.25 -11.15
C MET A 599 27.24 -10.33 -12.03
N ALA A 600 28.55 -10.24 -12.29
CA ALA A 600 29.29 -11.25 -13.05
C ALA A 600 29.29 -12.63 -12.37
N GLU A 601 29.27 -12.68 -11.03
CA GLU A 601 29.15 -13.92 -10.26
C GLU A 601 27.68 -14.38 -10.12
N ALA A 602 26.75 -13.44 -9.96
CA ALA A 602 25.34 -13.75 -9.72
C ALA A 602 24.58 -14.18 -10.98
N GLU A 603 24.85 -13.58 -12.14
CA GLU A 603 24.14 -13.87 -13.40
C GLU A 603 24.20 -15.34 -13.83
N PRO A 604 25.36 -16.03 -13.82
CA PRO A 604 25.44 -17.44 -14.16
C PRO A 604 24.60 -18.34 -13.26
N VAL A 605 24.49 -18.00 -11.96
CA VAL A 605 23.74 -18.79 -10.97
C VAL A 605 22.27 -18.86 -11.34
N ILE A 606 21.65 -17.72 -11.68
CA ILE A 606 20.22 -17.70 -12.00
C ILE A 606 19.94 -18.18 -13.42
N ARG A 607 20.80 -17.86 -14.39
CA ARG A 607 20.61 -18.31 -15.78
C ARG A 607 20.74 -19.83 -15.95
N ALA A 608 21.41 -20.51 -15.03
CA ALA A 608 21.49 -21.97 -15.02
C ALA A 608 20.11 -22.63 -14.84
N VAL A 609 19.19 -21.98 -14.11
CA VAL A 609 17.84 -22.51 -13.85
C VAL A 609 16.74 -21.76 -14.61
N LEU A 610 16.97 -20.49 -14.95
CA LEU A 610 16.04 -19.64 -15.70
C LEU A 610 16.78 -18.92 -16.84
N PRO A 611 16.94 -19.55 -18.02
CA PRO A 611 17.74 -18.99 -19.11
C PRO A 611 17.25 -17.63 -19.62
N ASP A 612 15.93 -17.39 -19.58
CA ASP A 612 15.26 -16.14 -19.99
C ASP A 612 15.20 -15.09 -18.87
N ALA A 613 15.91 -15.26 -17.76
CA ALA A 613 15.95 -14.30 -16.65
C ALA A 613 16.33 -12.89 -17.13
N ASN A 614 15.55 -11.89 -16.69
CA ASN A 614 15.76 -10.48 -16.97
C ASN A 614 16.83 -9.89 -16.04
N VAL A 615 18.09 -10.29 -16.25
CA VAL A 615 19.23 -9.80 -15.47
C VAL A 615 19.63 -8.40 -15.97
N PRO A 616 19.67 -7.38 -15.09
CA PRO A 616 19.92 -6.00 -15.49
C PRO A 616 21.40 -5.75 -15.74
N VAL A 617 21.70 -4.84 -16.66
CA VAL A 617 23.07 -4.43 -16.97
C VAL A 617 23.54 -3.46 -15.88
N SER A 618 24.62 -3.82 -15.18
CA SER A 618 25.24 -2.90 -14.22
C SER A 618 26.07 -1.85 -14.93
N ILE A 619 25.89 -0.59 -14.54
CA ILE A 619 26.69 0.55 -15.04
C ILE A 619 27.69 1.04 -13.99
N ARG A 620 27.80 0.31 -12.88
CA ARG A 620 28.67 0.60 -11.75
C ARG A 620 29.81 -0.41 -11.71
N SER A 621 31.06 0.04 -11.72
CA SER A 621 32.20 -0.81 -11.37
C SER A 621 32.79 -0.34 -10.04
N GLY A 622 32.98 -1.29 -9.11
CA GLY A 622 33.64 -1.04 -7.83
C GLY A 622 35.16 -1.17 -7.91
N GLY A 623 35.68 -1.87 -8.92
CA GLY A 623 37.09 -2.26 -9.01
C GLY A 623 37.53 -3.25 -7.93
N VAL A 624 36.59 -3.72 -7.10
CA VAL A 624 36.81 -4.68 -6.02
C VAL A 624 36.25 -6.03 -6.46
N PRO A 625 37.09 -7.04 -6.68
CA PRO A 625 36.62 -8.38 -7.06
C PRO A 625 35.92 -9.07 -5.89
N VAL A 626 35.08 -10.06 -6.22
CA VAL A 626 34.47 -10.94 -5.21
C VAL A 626 35.56 -11.76 -4.52
N VAL A 627 35.55 -11.76 -3.19
CA VAL A 627 36.55 -12.45 -2.37
C VAL A 627 36.03 -13.82 -1.96
N TYR A 628 36.89 -14.83 -2.06
CA TYR A 628 36.60 -16.20 -1.66
C TYR A 628 37.53 -16.62 -0.51
N GLY A 629 37.00 -17.33 0.49
CA GLY A 629 37.79 -17.78 1.63
C GLY A 629 37.11 -18.87 2.47
N PRO A 630 37.78 -19.39 3.50
CA PRO A 630 37.18 -20.31 4.47
C PRO A 630 36.30 -19.56 5.49
N VAL A 631 35.25 -20.21 6.01
CA VAL A 631 34.37 -19.63 7.06
C VAL A 631 35.13 -19.17 8.30
N SER A 632 36.29 -19.78 8.60
CA SER A 632 37.18 -19.34 9.69
C SER A 632 37.67 -17.90 9.56
N GLU A 633 37.63 -17.30 8.36
CA GLU A 633 38.04 -15.90 8.12
C GLU A 633 36.91 -14.88 8.33
N LEU A 634 35.67 -15.31 8.61
CA LEU A 634 34.50 -14.43 8.77
C LEU A 634 34.77 -13.25 9.72
N GLY A 635 35.31 -13.54 10.91
CA GLY A 635 35.62 -12.53 11.92
C GLY A 635 36.70 -11.53 11.45
N THR A 636 37.71 -12.01 10.71
CA THR A 636 38.78 -11.16 10.15
C THR A 636 38.25 -10.26 9.05
N VAL A 637 37.46 -10.80 8.12
CA VAL A 637 36.83 -10.05 7.02
C VAL A 637 35.99 -8.91 7.56
N LEU A 638 35.07 -9.20 8.49
CA LEU A 638 34.21 -8.19 9.10
C LEU A 638 35.01 -7.16 9.90
N GLY A 639 35.99 -7.62 10.70
CA GLY A 639 36.81 -6.73 11.52
C GLY A 639 37.61 -5.72 10.71
N THR A 640 38.27 -6.18 9.63
CA THR A 640 39.02 -5.30 8.73
C THR A 640 38.10 -4.33 8.01
N TRP A 641 36.99 -4.81 7.45
CA TRP A 641 36.10 -3.97 6.68
C TRP A 641 35.43 -2.88 7.53
N LEU A 642 34.96 -3.22 8.74
CA LEU A 642 34.35 -2.26 9.67
C LEU A 642 35.34 -1.19 10.16
N ALA A 643 36.63 -1.52 10.25
CA ALA A 643 37.68 -0.57 10.60
C ALA A 643 37.96 0.44 9.47
N GLU A 644 37.86 0.02 8.21
CA GLU A 644 38.07 0.85 7.03
C GLU A 644 36.85 1.71 6.67
N HIS A 645 35.65 1.26 7.04
CA HIS A 645 34.39 1.92 6.71
C HIS A 645 33.68 2.36 7.98
N ALA A 646 33.81 3.61 8.40
CA ALA A 646 33.25 4.07 9.68
C ALA A 646 31.70 3.99 9.78
N GLU A 647 31.00 4.21 8.66
CA GLU A 647 29.53 4.31 8.59
C GLU A 647 28.86 3.14 7.84
N GLY A 648 29.64 2.20 7.32
CA GLY A 648 29.11 1.14 6.45
C GLY A 648 28.30 0.09 7.22
N ILE A 649 27.33 -0.54 6.55
CA ILE A 649 26.53 -1.63 7.11
C ILE A 649 26.86 -2.94 6.37
N ALA A 650 27.08 -4.01 7.14
CA ALA A 650 27.34 -5.34 6.61
C ALA A 650 26.22 -6.33 6.94
N CYS A 651 26.14 -7.42 6.17
CA CYS A 651 25.24 -8.53 6.43
C CYS A 651 25.96 -9.86 6.23
N VAL A 652 25.78 -10.77 7.18
CA VAL A 652 26.15 -12.18 7.05
C VAL A 652 24.90 -12.94 6.65
N ILE A 653 24.96 -13.69 5.56
CA ILE A 653 23.84 -14.50 5.08
C ILE A 653 24.27 -15.97 5.08
N GLY A 654 23.47 -16.82 5.74
CA GLY A 654 23.72 -18.26 5.81
C GLY A 654 24.31 -18.77 7.13
N ASP A 655 24.66 -17.88 8.07
CA ASP A 655 25.15 -18.26 9.41
C ASP A 655 24.19 -17.80 10.52
N PRO A 656 23.21 -18.64 10.92
CA PRO A 656 22.27 -18.29 11.99
C PRO A 656 22.93 -18.23 13.38
N THR A 657 24.19 -18.68 13.51
CA THR A 657 24.90 -18.65 14.80
C THR A 657 25.66 -17.34 15.03
N PHE A 658 25.78 -16.51 13.99
CA PHE A 658 26.44 -15.21 14.09
C PHE A 658 25.65 -14.24 14.97
N GLU A 659 26.30 -13.67 15.98
CA GLU A 659 25.70 -12.67 16.88
C GLU A 659 25.65 -11.29 16.20
N GLU A 660 24.44 -10.75 16.03
CA GLU A 660 24.26 -9.45 15.40
C GLU A 660 24.92 -8.31 16.19
N THR A 661 25.41 -7.31 15.47
CA THR A 661 25.92 -6.06 16.04
C THR A 661 25.12 -4.87 15.48
N PRO A 662 25.28 -3.65 16.01
CA PRO A 662 24.59 -2.48 15.47
C PRO A 662 24.84 -2.23 13.97
N ARG A 663 25.97 -2.68 13.42
CA ARG A 663 26.40 -2.47 12.02
C ARG A 663 26.50 -3.74 11.19
N VAL A 664 26.24 -4.91 11.79
CA VAL A 664 26.28 -6.22 11.10
C VAL A 664 25.02 -6.99 11.44
N ARG A 665 24.21 -7.30 10.43
CA ARG A 665 23.02 -8.17 10.54
C ARG A 665 23.38 -9.62 10.21
N SER A 666 22.62 -10.57 10.74
CA SER A 666 22.66 -11.97 10.32
C SER A 666 21.28 -12.39 9.84
N LEU A 667 21.16 -12.69 8.54
CA LEU A 667 19.89 -12.96 7.89
C LEU A 667 19.92 -14.29 7.12
N THR A 668 18.74 -14.87 6.91
CA THR A 668 18.58 -15.90 5.89
C THR A 668 18.44 -15.26 4.50
N PRO A 669 18.62 -16.01 3.40
CA PRO A 669 18.38 -15.49 2.06
C PRO A 669 16.99 -14.85 1.92
N GLU A 670 15.96 -15.45 2.50
CA GLU A 670 14.58 -14.96 2.44
C GLU A 670 14.39 -13.62 3.16
N LEU A 671 14.98 -13.47 4.36
CA LEU A 671 14.89 -12.23 5.13
C LEU A 671 15.76 -11.09 4.55
N SER A 672 16.76 -11.44 3.73
CA SER A 672 17.59 -10.45 3.04
C SER A 672 16.89 -9.78 1.86
N LYS A 673 15.78 -10.35 1.35
CA LYS A 673 15.03 -9.82 0.21
C LYS A 673 14.54 -8.39 0.47
N GLY A 674 14.65 -7.55 -0.56
CA GLY A 674 14.29 -6.13 -0.48
C GLY A 674 15.25 -5.26 0.32
N LEU A 675 16.30 -5.82 0.93
CA LEU A 675 17.32 -5.08 1.70
C LEU A 675 18.62 -4.93 0.89
N GLU A 676 19.47 -3.99 1.28
CA GLU A 676 20.75 -3.70 0.63
C GLU A 676 21.80 -3.39 1.70
N PHE A 677 23.03 -3.87 1.49
CA PHE A 677 24.15 -3.72 2.42
C PHE A 677 25.41 -3.29 1.67
N ASP A 678 26.32 -2.54 2.32
CA ASP A 678 27.59 -2.16 1.69
C ASP A 678 28.48 -3.41 1.51
N LEU A 679 28.54 -4.27 2.53
CA LEU A 679 29.22 -5.56 2.50
C LEU A 679 28.22 -6.70 2.71
N VAL A 680 28.30 -7.73 1.88
CA VAL A 680 27.62 -9.02 2.12
C VAL A 680 28.66 -10.12 2.22
N VAL A 681 28.56 -10.93 3.27
CA VAL A 681 29.33 -12.16 3.44
C VAL A 681 28.37 -13.35 3.38
N LEU A 682 28.50 -14.16 2.33
CA LEU A 682 27.75 -15.41 2.21
C LEU A 682 28.54 -16.53 2.87
N VAL A 683 27.88 -17.29 3.74
CA VAL A 683 28.44 -18.48 4.38
C VAL A 683 27.77 -19.70 3.79
N ASP A 684 28.57 -20.58 3.19
CA ASP A 684 28.13 -21.84 2.58
C ASP A 684 26.91 -21.68 1.63
N PRO A 685 27.00 -20.84 0.59
CA PRO A 685 25.86 -20.58 -0.31
C PRO A 685 25.35 -21.82 -1.05
N ASP A 686 26.17 -22.85 -1.21
CA ASP A 686 25.74 -24.13 -1.78
C ASP A 686 24.77 -24.89 -0.85
N ALA A 687 24.80 -24.61 0.47
CA ALA A 687 23.88 -25.19 1.44
C ALA A 687 22.50 -24.51 1.46
N PHE A 688 22.29 -23.43 0.70
CA PHE A 688 21.00 -22.72 0.65
C PHE A 688 19.90 -23.53 -0.05
N GLY A 689 20.28 -24.59 -0.76
CA GLY A 689 19.36 -25.54 -1.38
C GLY A 689 19.73 -25.91 -2.81
N ASP A 690 18.97 -26.86 -3.35
CA ASP A 690 19.12 -27.38 -4.71
C ASP A 690 18.05 -26.81 -5.66
N GLY A 691 18.26 -26.99 -6.97
CA GLY A 691 17.28 -26.62 -7.99
C GLY A 691 17.04 -25.11 -8.10
N VAL A 692 15.80 -24.74 -8.43
CA VAL A 692 15.39 -23.34 -8.66
C VAL A 692 15.45 -22.54 -7.37
N GLU A 693 14.90 -23.05 -6.27
CA GLU A 693 14.86 -22.36 -4.98
C GLU A 693 16.26 -21.98 -4.50
N GLY A 694 17.19 -22.95 -4.46
CA GLY A 694 18.56 -22.69 -4.04
C GLY A 694 19.31 -21.71 -4.96
N ALA A 695 19.10 -21.79 -6.27
CA ALA A 695 19.72 -20.86 -7.22
C ALA A 695 19.18 -19.43 -7.06
N VAL A 696 17.88 -19.28 -6.81
CA VAL A 696 17.24 -18.00 -6.51
C VAL A 696 17.77 -17.43 -5.20
N ASP A 697 17.85 -18.23 -4.14
CA ASP A 697 18.32 -17.79 -2.83
C ASP A 697 19.80 -17.34 -2.88
N ARG A 698 20.65 -18.06 -3.62
CA ARG A 698 22.03 -17.61 -3.92
C ARG A 698 22.06 -16.30 -4.70
N TYR A 699 21.29 -16.20 -5.79
CA TYR A 699 21.23 -14.99 -6.63
C TYR A 699 20.77 -13.76 -5.83
N VAL A 700 19.70 -13.91 -5.06
CA VAL A 700 19.16 -12.87 -4.19
C VAL A 700 20.21 -12.43 -3.17
N ALA A 701 20.83 -13.38 -2.47
CA ALA A 701 21.80 -13.10 -1.42
C ALA A 701 23.04 -12.37 -1.98
N MET A 702 23.58 -12.81 -3.12
CA MET A 702 24.71 -12.15 -3.78
C MET A 702 24.37 -10.70 -4.17
N THR A 703 23.16 -10.47 -4.69
CA THR A 703 22.76 -9.17 -5.25
C THR A 703 22.36 -8.13 -4.20
N ARG A 704 22.36 -8.47 -2.90
CA ARG A 704 22.17 -7.49 -1.80
C ARG A 704 23.40 -6.61 -1.57
N ALA A 705 24.55 -6.98 -2.12
CA ALA A 705 25.80 -6.25 -1.97
C ALA A 705 25.84 -4.99 -2.86
N THR A 706 26.06 -3.84 -2.25
CA THR A 706 26.18 -2.55 -2.95
C THR A 706 27.63 -2.07 -3.08
N ARG A 707 28.60 -2.68 -2.38
CA ARG A 707 30.03 -2.40 -2.59
C ARG A 707 30.87 -3.65 -2.73
N GLN A 708 30.77 -4.58 -1.79
CA GLN A 708 31.64 -5.75 -1.73
C GLN A 708 30.87 -7.02 -1.40
N LEU A 709 31.21 -8.10 -2.10
CA LEU A 709 30.70 -9.45 -1.84
C LEU A 709 31.87 -10.34 -1.43
N VAL A 710 31.67 -11.11 -0.38
CA VAL A 710 32.59 -12.15 0.09
C VAL A 710 31.83 -13.46 0.19
N ILE A 711 32.41 -14.54 -0.33
CA ILE A 711 31.85 -15.89 -0.28
C ILE A 711 32.78 -16.76 0.54
N LEU A 712 32.29 -17.23 1.68
CA LEU A 712 33.01 -18.10 2.59
C LEU A 712 32.43 -19.50 2.54
N THR A 713 33.31 -20.50 2.45
CA THR A 713 32.94 -21.91 2.35
C THR A 713 33.61 -22.72 3.45
N SER A 714 32.86 -23.64 4.03
CA SER A 714 33.35 -24.65 4.96
C SER A 714 34.15 -25.71 4.17
N PRO A 715 35.22 -26.27 4.76
CA PRO A 715 36.10 -27.23 4.09
C PRO A 715 35.46 -28.59 3.78
#